data_AF-A0AAF3ELV5-F1
#
_entry.id   AF-A0AAF3ELV5-F1
#
_cell.length_a   1.000
_cell.length_b   1.000
_cell.length_c   1.000
_cell.angle_alpha   90.00
_cell.angle_beta   90.00
_cell.angle_gamma   90.00
#
_symmetry.space_group_name_H-M   'P 1'
#
loop_
_entity.id
_entity.type
_entity.pdbx_description
1 polymer ?
#
loop_
_entity_poly.entity_id
_entity_poly.type
_entity_poly.pdbx_seq_one_letter_code
_entity_poly.pdbx_strand_id
1 'polypeptide(L)'
;MSNTFRRFVSGAVQTAIWKSDPSTTQAQIVPQSEALPLVFRSLFYVKKTKVLESHKWLTVPADAFILDLEDSVAAGDKARVRREIQSVLPTLPGPQKVLIRLNNPSNSPRDWVEDLRTAHPRLLGFIVPKASVEDVVACDHALDAVESERGLESRSLKLFPMLENARGIEDAACIARASRRNAALMLGRYDLQRSLGCSQESPVLELAYQEVVLAARGAGLLAIGSVNCDLKNHNLYEEECRRYFETGFSGRSVLTSAQAVIANREFTVADDTSNVSEAAKFLANGNTLQVTQKKSLFGPPHLKRAKDLRAIFEAQASFDRLKSSDAKAKTTHPILLSPREGVDIRVGKWKHSPFCASFTEGLLSIWEQNFIANSTLTSPLHIDKVWGLGETAHVPFSLLFNMAMSLSVIVFSYPAKAHLELVATRQVRPIKVGEKLGNRVRLLSVENKPNLGQIAVSEHQLIDSSDTPVFTVIKKTLFPENTFAEAESIVISEASLVNPLESEIDDASPSVSLVPSKPLNERELYVHELVKAFGPHDAVTLSYLLKGVNPLHVNSHQFSKTELLLSGPCVVAGVIANTALDFGDVLSDQLLSVTQLNKTNNGDVISTVSKVVRVEDVGKDKEKVTLRILGMRNMSPTQLAATPLPDELFDEEMRPAQAEKICEARCPSLFHRIVVHGTRTFLRIKPL
;
A
#
# COMPACT_ATOMS: atom_id res chain seq x y z
N MET A 1 27.94 -43.78 28.08
CA MET A 1 27.12 -43.84 26.84
C MET A 1 26.89 -45.31 26.52
N SER A 2 25.69 -45.85 26.73
CA SER A 2 25.44 -47.29 26.56
C SER A 2 25.34 -47.67 25.08
N ASN A 3 25.92 -48.82 24.73
CA ASN A 3 25.97 -49.42 23.39
C ASN A 3 24.60 -49.73 22.76
N THR A 4 23.51 -49.53 23.50
CA THR A 4 22.14 -49.83 23.09
C THR A 4 21.61 -48.87 22.02
N PHE A 5 22.04 -47.61 22.04
CA PHE A 5 21.52 -46.58 21.13
C PHE A 5 22.11 -46.67 19.70
N ARG A 6 23.37 -47.11 19.55
CA ARG A 6 24.01 -47.30 18.23
C ARG A 6 23.44 -48.48 17.44
N ARG A 7 22.92 -49.52 18.09
CA ARG A 7 22.33 -50.70 17.43
C ARG A 7 20.91 -50.46 16.92
N PHE A 8 20.16 -49.51 17.49
CA PHE A 8 18.78 -49.24 17.07
C PHE A 8 18.69 -48.50 15.73
N VAL A 9 19.65 -47.61 15.46
CA VAL A 9 19.67 -46.78 14.24
C VAL A 9 20.03 -47.58 12.98
N SER A 10 20.78 -48.69 13.09
CA SER A 10 21.22 -49.44 11.90
C SER A 10 20.25 -50.53 11.42
N GLY A 11 19.28 -50.95 12.24
CA GLY A 11 18.41 -52.09 11.92
C GLY A 11 17.05 -51.74 11.29
N ALA A 12 16.46 -50.60 11.65
CA ALA A 12 15.09 -50.26 11.27
C ALA A 12 14.96 -49.56 9.91
N VAL A 13 16.07 -49.03 9.35
CA VAL A 13 16.07 -48.27 8.10
C VAL A 13 15.82 -49.16 6.86
N GLN A 14 15.99 -50.49 6.97
CA GLN A 14 15.85 -51.39 5.82
C GLN A 14 14.45 -51.95 5.56
N THR A 15 13.46 -51.74 6.44
CA THR A 15 12.18 -52.50 6.36
C THR A 15 10.90 -51.67 6.19
N ALA A 16 10.97 -50.33 6.18
CA ALA A 16 9.77 -49.47 6.21
C ALA A 16 9.37 -48.85 4.85
N ILE A 17 10.00 -49.23 3.74
CA ILE A 17 9.61 -48.77 2.40
C ILE A 17 8.66 -49.83 1.82
N TRP A 18 7.48 -49.43 1.33
CA TRP A 18 6.50 -50.23 0.55
C TRP A 18 5.24 -50.84 1.22
N LYS A 19 4.66 -50.25 2.28
CA LYS A 19 3.24 -50.54 2.60
C LYS A 19 2.48 -49.31 3.11
N SER A 20 2.01 -48.47 2.20
CA SER A 20 0.82 -47.66 2.46
C SER A 20 -0.09 -47.69 1.23
N ASP A 21 -1.34 -48.10 1.47
CA ASP A 21 -2.41 -48.26 0.50
C ASP A 21 -2.85 -46.88 -0.03
N PRO A 22 -2.83 -46.63 -1.35
CA PRO A 22 -3.16 -45.32 -1.93
C PRO A 22 -4.66 -44.98 -1.91
N SER A 23 -5.53 -45.88 -1.44
CA SER A 23 -6.99 -45.74 -1.61
C SER A 23 -7.74 -44.93 -0.55
N THR A 24 -7.10 -44.43 0.51
CA THR A 24 -7.81 -43.84 1.67
C THR A 24 -7.65 -42.34 1.94
N THR A 25 -6.88 -41.58 1.14
CA THR A 25 -6.68 -40.14 1.42
C THR A 25 -7.39 -39.28 0.38
N GLN A 26 -8.68 -38.99 0.59
CA GLN A 26 -9.29 -37.81 -0.05
C GLN A 26 -8.52 -36.58 0.45
N ALA A 27 -7.91 -35.83 -0.47
CA ALA A 27 -7.19 -34.60 -0.18
C ALA A 27 -8.14 -33.58 0.48
N GLN A 28 -8.02 -33.41 1.79
CA GLN A 28 -8.61 -32.29 2.51
C GLN A 28 -7.58 -31.16 2.57
N ILE A 29 -7.96 -29.97 2.10
CA ILE A 29 -7.09 -28.78 2.06
C ILE A 29 -6.95 -28.13 3.45
N VAL A 30 -7.73 -28.60 4.43
CA VAL A 30 -7.66 -28.18 5.83
C VAL A 30 -7.67 -29.44 6.71
N PRO A 31 -6.65 -29.67 7.57
CA PRO A 31 -6.73 -30.76 8.54
C PRO A 31 -7.82 -30.45 9.58
N GLN A 32 -8.79 -31.36 9.71
CA GLN A 32 -9.76 -31.34 10.80
C GLN A 32 -9.08 -31.77 12.10
N SER A 33 -8.56 -30.82 12.88
CA SER A 33 -8.36 -31.02 14.31
C SER A 33 -8.82 -29.78 15.08
N GLU A 34 -9.35 -29.98 16.30
CA GLU A 34 -9.82 -28.94 17.23
C GLU A 34 -8.70 -28.00 17.75
N ALA A 35 -7.52 -28.04 17.14
CA ALA A 35 -6.38 -27.18 17.46
C ALA A 35 -6.42 -25.87 16.66
N LEU A 36 -5.68 -24.85 17.13
CA LEU A 36 -5.52 -23.55 16.48
C LEU A 36 -5.36 -23.72 14.95
N PRO A 37 -6.12 -22.98 14.12
CA PRO A 37 -6.01 -23.10 12.67
C PRO A 37 -4.56 -22.87 12.21
N LEU A 38 -4.04 -23.75 11.35
CA LEU A 38 -2.67 -23.74 10.83
C LEU A 38 -2.45 -22.60 9.81
N VAL A 39 -2.60 -21.36 10.28
CA VAL A 39 -2.28 -20.13 9.55
C VAL A 39 -0.79 -19.80 9.74
N PHE A 40 -0.04 -19.69 8.65
CA PHE A 40 1.41 -19.43 8.63
C PHE A 40 1.81 -18.45 7.53
N ARG A 41 1.18 -17.26 7.45
CA ARG A 41 1.51 -16.28 6.41
C ARG A 41 2.95 -15.78 6.56
N SER A 42 3.42 -15.61 7.80
CA SER A 42 4.80 -15.23 8.12
C SER A 42 5.40 -16.06 9.27
N LEU A 43 6.67 -16.47 9.11
CA LEU A 43 7.45 -17.15 10.14
C LEU A 43 8.73 -16.37 10.44
N PHE A 44 8.79 -15.67 11.58
CA PHE A 44 9.88 -14.74 11.89
C PHE A 44 11.05 -15.43 12.59
N TYR A 45 12.25 -15.31 12.00
CA TYR A 45 13.49 -15.73 12.65
C TYR A 45 13.89 -14.74 13.75
N VAL A 46 13.97 -15.23 14.98
CA VAL A 46 14.38 -14.44 16.13
C VAL A 46 15.90 -14.30 16.14
N LYS A 47 16.40 -13.10 15.83
CA LYS A 47 17.85 -12.80 15.79
C LYS A 47 18.41 -12.58 17.20
N LYS A 48 19.63 -13.08 17.43
CA LYS A 48 20.53 -12.81 18.57
C LYS A 48 19.96 -13.18 19.95
N THR A 49 20.71 -14.03 20.63
CA THR A 49 20.28 -14.86 21.76
C THR A 49 20.21 -14.13 23.10
N LYS A 50 20.93 -13.01 23.26
CA LYS A 50 20.98 -12.24 24.52
C LYS A 50 19.68 -11.52 24.94
N VAL A 51 18.56 -11.74 24.26
CA VAL A 51 17.31 -10.95 24.43
C VAL A 51 16.04 -11.82 24.45
N LEU A 52 16.15 -13.16 24.42
CA LEU A 52 14.96 -14.05 24.40
C LEU A 52 14.03 -13.81 25.60
N GLU A 53 14.59 -13.69 26.80
CA GLU A 53 13.85 -13.42 28.06
C GLU A 53 13.08 -12.09 28.05
N SER A 54 13.51 -11.13 27.25
CA SER A 54 12.83 -9.82 27.19
C SER A 54 11.46 -9.88 26.52
N HIS A 55 11.15 -10.99 25.83
CA HIS A 55 9.94 -11.16 25.02
C HIS A 55 9.74 -10.06 23.94
N LYS A 56 10.71 -9.17 23.70
CA LYS A 56 10.60 -8.09 22.69
C LYS A 56 10.39 -8.62 21.29
N TRP A 57 10.86 -9.82 20.99
CA TRP A 57 10.65 -10.45 19.68
C TRP A 57 9.17 -10.78 19.42
N LEU A 58 8.33 -10.93 20.46
CA LEU A 58 6.88 -11.11 20.33
C LEU A 58 6.15 -9.86 19.84
N THR A 59 6.79 -8.67 19.86
CA THR A 59 6.17 -7.46 19.29
C THR A 59 6.18 -7.45 17.77
N VAL A 60 6.91 -8.37 17.14
CA VAL A 60 6.89 -8.54 15.69
C VAL A 60 5.56 -9.18 15.29
N PRO A 61 4.80 -8.63 14.34
CA PRO A 61 3.50 -9.15 13.96
C PRO A 61 3.65 -10.39 13.06
N ALA A 62 4.27 -11.46 13.54
CA ALA A 62 4.45 -12.71 12.81
C ALA A 62 3.35 -13.72 13.17
N ASP A 63 3.01 -14.64 12.26
CA ASP A 63 2.09 -15.75 12.57
C ASP A 63 2.77 -16.86 13.37
N ALA A 64 4.07 -17.07 13.16
CA ALA A 64 4.90 -17.95 13.97
C ALA A 64 6.31 -17.37 14.16
N PHE A 65 7.01 -17.88 15.17
CA PHE A 65 8.38 -17.49 15.51
C PHE A 65 9.32 -18.69 15.43
N ILE A 66 10.49 -18.48 14.84
CA ILE A 66 11.54 -19.49 14.69
C ILE A 66 12.70 -19.11 15.61
N LEU A 67 12.97 -19.96 16.61
CA LEU A 67 14.15 -19.91 17.44
C LEU A 67 15.23 -20.78 16.80
N ASP A 68 16.35 -20.18 16.42
CA ASP A 68 17.36 -20.87 15.63
C ASP A 68 18.47 -21.46 16.50
N LEU A 69 18.83 -22.73 16.26
CA LEU A 69 19.97 -23.42 16.88
C LEU A 69 21.02 -23.85 15.84
N GLU A 70 20.81 -23.56 14.56
CA GLU A 70 21.68 -23.98 13.45
C GLU A 70 22.63 -22.85 13.01
N ASP A 71 22.50 -22.32 11.79
CA ASP A 71 23.51 -21.45 11.17
C ASP A 71 23.70 -20.08 11.85
N SER A 72 22.68 -19.55 12.56
CA SER A 72 22.84 -18.27 13.27
C SER A 72 23.49 -18.39 14.66
N VAL A 73 23.83 -19.61 15.10
CA VAL A 73 24.40 -19.88 16.42
C VAL A 73 25.79 -20.53 16.29
N ALA A 74 26.81 -19.82 16.75
CA ALA A 74 28.17 -20.34 16.83
C ALA A 74 28.24 -21.61 17.70
N ALA A 75 29.11 -22.55 17.35
CA ALA A 75 29.24 -23.85 18.04
C ALA A 75 29.40 -23.71 19.57
N GLY A 76 30.24 -22.76 20.03
CA GLY A 76 30.47 -22.51 21.46
C GLY A 76 29.26 -21.92 22.21
N ASP A 77 28.28 -21.37 21.48
CA ASP A 77 27.09 -20.75 22.06
C ASP A 77 25.88 -21.69 22.14
N LYS A 78 25.85 -22.81 21.39
CA LYS A 78 24.66 -23.68 21.28
C LYS A 78 24.11 -24.12 22.64
N ALA A 79 24.98 -24.55 23.57
CA ALA A 79 24.57 -24.97 24.91
C ALA A 79 23.99 -23.83 25.76
N ARG A 80 24.43 -22.58 25.55
CA ARG A 80 23.85 -21.40 26.20
C ARG A 80 22.48 -21.10 25.60
N VAL A 81 22.37 -21.09 24.28
CA VAL A 81 21.11 -20.79 23.57
C VAL A 81 20.03 -21.81 23.87
N ARG A 82 20.35 -23.12 23.93
CA ARG A 82 19.39 -24.15 24.35
C ARG A 82 18.79 -23.87 25.73
N ARG A 83 19.61 -23.44 26.69
CA ARG A 83 19.16 -23.07 28.04
C ARG A 83 18.27 -21.84 28.03
N GLU A 84 18.63 -20.82 27.25
CA GLU A 84 17.80 -19.61 27.07
C GLU A 84 16.44 -19.93 26.41
N ILE A 85 16.41 -20.86 25.44
CA ILE A 85 15.16 -21.36 24.85
C ILE A 85 14.33 -22.10 25.91
N GLN A 86 14.93 -23.01 26.67
CA GLN A 86 14.22 -23.76 27.72
C GLN A 86 13.68 -22.85 28.83
N SER A 87 14.36 -21.73 29.15
CA SER A 87 13.87 -20.77 30.14
C SER A 87 12.74 -19.89 29.61
N VAL A 88 12.74 -19.54 28.31
CA VAL A 88 11.72 -18.65 27.74
C VAL A 88 10.41 -19.39 27.43
N LEU A 89 10.45 -20.65 26.99
CA LEU A 89 9.24 -21.38 26.56
C LEU A 89 8.11 -21.44 27.60
N PRO A 90 8.37 -21.65 28.90
CA PRO A 90 7.33 -21.61 29.94
C PRO A 90 6.74 -20.22 30.18
N THR A 91 7.45 -19.16 29.79
CA THR A 91 7.07 -17.76 30.10
C THR A 91 6.32 -17.06 28.97
N LEU A 92 6.10 -17.74 27.83
CA LEU A 92 5.42 -17.19 26.66
C LEU A 92 3.95 -16.80 26.94
N PRO A 93 3.58 -15.51 26.76
CA PRO A 93 2.24 -15.02 27.05
C PRO A 93 1.26 -15.32 25.90
N GLY A 94 0.35 -16.29 26.05
CA GLY A 94 -0.73 -16.53 25.08
C GLY A 94 -0.39 -17.51 23.94
N PRO A 95 -1.25 -17.72 22.93
CA PRO A 95 -1.16 -18.89 22.05
C PRO A 95 -0.18 -18.75 20.86
N GLN A 96 1.00 -18.15 21.03
CA GLN A 96 1.94 -18.01 19.91
C GLN A 96 2.45 -19.36 19.39
N LYS A 97 2.61 -19.45 18.07
CA LYS A 97 3.23 -20.61 17.41
C LYS A 97 4.75 -20.42 17.43
N VAL A 98 5.45 -21.28 18.16
CA VAL A 98 6.92 -21.25 18.26
C VAL A 98 7.50 -22.54 17.70
N LEU A 99 8.46 -22.38 16.81
CA LEU A 99 9.24 -23.45 16.18
C LEU A 99 10.70 -23.30 16.58
N ILE A 100 11.41 -24.42 16.63
CA ILE A 100 12.88 -24.43 16.80
C ILE A 100 13.51 -25.02 15.54
N ARG A 101 14.46 -24.31 14.95
CA ARG A 101 15.29 -24.88 13.87
C ARG A 101 16.45 -25.66 14.48
N LEU A 102 16.40 -26.97 14.32
CA LEU A 102 17.38 -27.93 14.84
C LEU A 102 18.70 -27.84 14.10
N ASN A 103 19.76 -28.39 14.67
CA ASN A 103 20.90 -28.86 13.90
C ASN A 103 20.51 -30.12 13.11
N ASN A 104 21.12 -30.30 11.93
CA ASN A 104 20.82 -31.46 11.10
C ASN A 104 21.34 -32.77 11.76
N PRO A 105 20.53 -33.85 11.82
CA PRO A 105 20.91 -35.12 12.44
C PRO A 105 22.12 -35.80 11.79
N SER A 106 22.24 -35.73 10.47
CA SER A 106 23.35 -36.34 9.73
C SER A 106 24.66 -35.55 9.88
N ASN A 107 24.60 -34.21 9.87
CA ASN A 107 25.78 -33.35 9.93
C ASN A 107 26.26 -33.05 11.37
N SER A 108 25.36 -33.00 12.34
CA SER A 108 25.66 -32.61 13.73
C SER A 108 24.85 -33.43 14.73
N PRO A 109 25.04 -34.77 14.76
CA PRO A 109 24.18 -35.69 15.51
C PRO A 109 24.16 -35.43 17.02
N ARG A 110 25.28 -34.98 17.61
CA ARG A 110 25.35 -34.66 19.05
C ARG A 110 24.51 -33.44 19.39
N ASP A 111 24.66 -32.38 18.61
CA ASP A 111 23.90 -31.14 18.81
C ASP A 111 22.42 -31.34 18.53
N TRP A 112 22.07 -32.11 17.50
CA TRP A 112 20.68 -32.48 17.18
C TRP A 112 19.97 -33.17 18.36
N VAL A 113 20.61 -34.15 19.01
CA VAL A 113 20.04 -34.83 20.19
C VAL A 113 19.81 -33.84 21.33
N GLU A 114 20.75 -32.94 21.59
CA GLU A 114 20.60 -31.91 22.62
C GLU A 114 19.54 -30.86 22.26
N ASP A 115 19.37 -30.54 20.99
CA ASP A 115 18.32 -29.64 20.51
C ASP A 115 16.93 -30.24 20.75
N LEU A 116 16.73 -31.53 20.49
CA LEU A 116 15.45 -32.21 20.73
C LEU A 116 15.04 -32.18 22.22
N ARG A 117 15.99 -32.09 23.14
CA ARG A 117 15.71 -31.89 24.58
C ARG A 117 15.15 -30.51 24.91
N THR A 118 14.98 -29.61 23.94
CA THR A 118 14.24 -28.36 24.12
C THR A 118 12.72 -28.54 23.98
N ALA A 119 12.25 -29.75 23.63
CA ALA A 119 10.84 -30.10 23.51
C ALA A 119 10.00 -29.65 24.71
N HIS A 120 8.87 -28.99 24.45
CA HIS A 120 8.04 -28.36 25.46
C HIS A 120 6.59 -28.29 24.97
N PRO A 121 5.55 -28.34 25.84
CA PRO A 121 4.14 -28.25 25.42
C PRO A 121 3.79 -26.94 24.69
N ARG A 122 4.61 -25.90 24.86
CA ARG A 122 4.42 -24.57 24.23
C ARG A 122 5.04 -24.48 22.83
N LEU A 123 5.76 -25.51 22.39
CA LEU A 123 6.28 -25.58 21.04
C LEU A 123 5.24 -26.16 20.10
N LEU A 124 5.15 -25.58 18.91
CA LEU A 124 4.43 -26.17 17.80
C LEU A 124 5.20 -27.36 17.20
N GLY A 125 6.53 -27.27 17.20
CA GLY A 125 7.37 -28.30 16.57
C GLY A 125 8.77 -27.83 16.19
N PHE A 126 9.37 -28.56 15.27
CA PHE A 126 10.76 -28.42 14.87
C PHE A 126 10.93 -28.30 13.37
N ILE A 127 11.87 -27.45 12.96
CA ILE A 127 12.35 -27.35 11.58
C ILE A 127 13.58 -28.24 11.44
N VAL A 128 13.55 -29.13 10.44
CA VAL A 128 14.65 -30.05 10.12
C VAL A 128 15.42 -29.45 8.93
N PRO A 129 16.60 -28.84 9.12
CA PRO A 129 17.38 -28.31 8.02
C PRO A 129 18.01 -29.45 7.20
N LYS A 130 18.29 -29.17 5.92
CA LYS A 130 18.97 -30.07 4.96
C LYS A 130 18.30 -31.43 4.89
N ALA A 131 16.97 -31.45 5.00
CA ALA A 131 16.22 -32.66 5.30
C ALA A 131 16.37 -33.73 4.22
N SER A 132 16.67 -34.96 4.64
CA SER A 132 16.46 -36.19 3.88
C SER A 132 15.28 -36.99 4.44
N VAL A 133 14.90 -38.08 3.76
CA VAL A 133 13.88 -39.00 4.26
C VAL A 133 14.31 -39.62 5.59
N GLU A 134 15.58 -40.04 5.68
CA GLU A 134 16.16 -40.65 6.87
C GLU A 134 16.20 -39.68 8.04
N ASP A 135 16.54 -38.41 7.78
CA ASP A 135 16.59 -37.36 8.80
C ASP A 135 15.20 -37.11 9.41
N VAL A 136 14.15 -37.08 8.57
CA VAL A 136 12.76 -36.89 9.02
C VAL A 136 12.27 -38.09 9.83
N VAL A 137 12.53 -39.31 9.36
CA VAL A 137 12.17 -40.54 10.09
C VAL A 137 12.91 -40.64 11.43
N ALA A 138 14.19 -40.25 11.46
CA ALA A 138 14.97 -40.21 12.69
C ALA A 138 14.38 -39.20 13.69
N CYS A 139 13.97 -38.02 13.22
CA CYS A 139 13.27 -37.04 14.06
C CYS A 139 11.92 -37.55 14.57
N ASP A 140 11.14 -38.24 13.72
CA ASP A 140 9.84 -38.82 14.11
C ASP A 140 9.98 -39.77 15.29
N HIS A 141 10.88 -40.76 15.18
CA HIS A 141 11.13 -41.73 16.25
C HIS A 141 11.75 -41.10 17.51
N ALA A 142 12.66 -40.15 17.35
CA ALA A 142 13.26 -39.49 18.50
C ALA A 142 12.23 -38.64 19.27
N LEU A 143 11.29 -38.00 18.56
CA LEU A 143 10.20 -37.24 19.18
C LEU A 143 9.21 -38.13 19.91
N ASP A 144 8.90 -39.34 19.43
CA ASP A 144 8.07 -40.30 20.18
C ASP A 144 8.67 -40.59 21.58
N ALA A 145 9.98 -40.80 21.64
CA ALA A 145 10.68 -41.04 22.91
C ALA A 145 10.69 -39.79 23.82
N VAL A 146 10.99 -38.62 23.25
CA VAL A 146 11.07 -37.35 24.00
C VAL A 146 9.71 -36.91 24.53
N GLU A 147 8.63 -37.08 23.75
CA GLU A 147 7.26 -36.79 24.19
C GLU A 147 6.86 -37.72 25.34
N SER A 148 7.16 -39.02 25.22
CA SER A 148 6.89 -39.99 26.28
C SER A 148 7.68 -39.68 27.55
N GLU A 149 8.96 -39.31 27.45
CA GLU A 149 9.81 -38.96 28.59
C GLU A 149 9.29 -37.70 29.31
N ARG A 150 8.74 -36.74 28.55
CA ARG A 150 8.27 -35.44 29.06
C ARG A 150 6.79 -35.40 29.40
N GLY A 151 6.06 -36.50 29.22
CA GLY A 151 4.61 -36.56 29.42
C GLY A 151 3.84 -35.64 28.48
N LEU A 152 4.35 -35.41 27.27
CA LEU A 152 3.64 -34.67 26.22
C LEU A 152 2.64 -35.59 25.53
N GLU A 153 1.58 -35.01 24.98
CA GLU A 153 0.65 -35.76 24.13
C GLU A 153 1.41 -36.35 22.93
N SER A 154 1.15 -37.62 22.64
CA SER A 154 1.80 -38.32 21.53
C SER A 154 1.50 -37.60 20.22
N ARG A 155 2.54 -37.34 19.43
CA ARG A 155 2.48 -36.66 18.13
C ARG A 155 1.99 -35.20 18.20
N SER A 156 2.11 -34.57 19.36
CA SER A 156 1.81 -33.14 19.54
C SER A 156 2.82 -32.25 18.81
N LEU A 157 4.11 -32.58 18.85
CA LEU A 157 5.17 -31.81 18.20
C LEU A 157 5.25 -32.13 16.70
N LYS A 158 5.12 -31.09 15.87
CA LYS A 158 5.12 -31.19 14.40
C LYS A 158 6.53 -31.06 13.81
N LEU A 159 6.68 -31.50 12.56
CA LEU A 159 7.90 -31.38 11.79
C LEU A 159 7.72 -30.46 10.58
N PHE A 160 8.75 -29.68 10.30
CA PHE A 160 8.85 -28.76 9.17
C PHE A 160 10.15 -29.06 8.40
N PRO A 161 10.18 -30.09 7.54
CA PRO A 161 11.36 -30.39 6.74
C PRO A 161 11.71 -29.23 5.81
N MET A 162 12.98 -28.81 5.82
CA MET A 162 13.48 -27.73 4.98
C MET A 162 14.32 -28.29 3.83
N LEU A 163 13.86 -28.03 2.61
CA LEU A 163 14.48 -28.45 1.36
C LEU A 163 15.39 -27.33 0.85
N GLU A 164 16.70 -27.58 0.94
CA GLU A 164 17.72 -26.55 0.69
C GLU A 164 18.96 -27.08 -0.03
N ASN A 165 18.86 -28.26 -0.63
CA ASN A 165 19.88 -28.82 -1.51
C ASN A 165 19.21 -29.60 -2.67
N ALA A 166 19.98 -29.88 -3.72
CA ALA A 166 19.46 -30.54 -4.92
C ALA A 166 18.79 -31.89 -4.62
N ARG A 167 19.43 -32.70 -3.75
CA ARG A 167 18.93 -34.02 -3.35
C ARG A 167 17.58 -33.92 -2.63
N GLY A 168 17.41 -32.93 -1.76
CA GLY A 168 16.15 -32.67 -1.06
C GLY A 168 15.02 -32.25 -2.01
N ILE A 169 15.34 -31.58 -3.12
CA ILE A 169 14.35 -31.28 -4.17
C ILE A 169 13.97 -32.55 -4.94
N GLU A 170 14.95 -33.39 -5.32
CA GLU A 170 14.68 -34.69 -5.97
C GLU A 170 13.80 -35.60 -5.11
N ASP A 171 14.09 -35.66 -3.80
CA ASP A 171 13.39 -36.51 -2.84
C ASP A 171 12.16 -35.82 -2.20
N ALA A 172 11.77 -34.63 -2.66
CA ALA A 172 10.78 -33.78 -1.99
C ALA A 172 9.46 -34.51 -1.66
N ALA A 173 8.94 -35.29 -2.61
CA ALA A 173 7.69 -36.05 -2.43
C ALA A 173 7.83 -37.19 -1.41
N CYS A 174 9.01 -37.81 -1.32
CA CYS A 174 9.31 -38.84 -0.32
C CYS A 174 9.45 -38.21 1.06
N ILE A 175 10.17 -37.09 1.17
CA ILE A 175 10.34 -36.32 2.41
C ILE A 175 9.00 -35.83 2.94
N ALA A 176 8.12 -35.34 2.06
CA ALA A 176 6.77 -34.91 2.43
C ALA A 176 5.97 -36.01 3.16
N ARG A 177 6.11 -37.26 2.72
CA ARG A 177 5.36 -38.42 3.23
C ARG A 177 6.11 -39.21 4.30
N ALA A 178 7.33 -38.82 4.63
CA ALA A 178 8.21 -39.57 5.54
C ALA A 178 7.68 -39.63 6.99
N SER A 179 6.87 -38.67 7.42
CA SER A 179 6.25 -38.68 8.75
C SER A 179 4.86 -38.06 8.76
N ARG A 180 3.97 -38.59 9.61
CA ARG A 180 2.65 -37.98 9.90
C ARG A 180 2.75 -36.71 10.77
N ARG A 181 3.93 -36.40 11.32
CA ARG A 181 4.20 -35.15 12.06
C ARG A 181 4.43 -33.98 11.13
N ASN A 182 4.76 -34.24 9.86
CA ASN A 182 5.00 -33.17 8.90
C ASN A 182 3.76 -32.28 8.81
N ALA A 183 3.95 -30.98 9.00
CA ALA A 183 2.89 -29.97 8.88
C ALA A 183 3.10 -29.08 7.65
N ALA A 184 4.35 -28.85 7.27
CA ALA A 184 4.70 -28.10 6.07
C ALA A 184 6.06 -28.52 5.53
N LEU A 185 6.28 -28.32 4.22
CA LEU A 185 7.61 -28.26 3.65
C LEU A 185 8.09 -26.81 3.59
N MET A 186 9.33 -26.59 3.96
CA MET A 186 9.98 -25.29 3.87
C MET A 186 11.00 -25.29 2.75
N LEU A 187 11.15 -24.16 2.07
CA LEU A 187 12.20 -23.95 1.08
C LEU A 187 13.37 -23.15 1.69
N GLY A 188 14.61 -23.62 1.50
CA GLY A 188 15.82 -22.87 1.82
C GLY A 188 16.54 -22.40 0.54
N ARG A 189 16.20 -21.20 0.06
CA ARG A 189 16.63 -20.70 -1.27
C ARG A 189 18.15 -20.57 -1.41
N TYR A 190 18.81 -20.01 -0.40
CA TYR A 190 20.21 -19.59 -0.54
C TYR A 190 21.17 -20.79 -0.53
N ASP A 191 20.95 -21.77 0.35
CA ASP A 191 21.70 -23.02 0.31
C ASP A 191 21.34 -23.85 -0.92
N LEU A 192 20.10 -23.79 -1.40
CA LEU A 192 19.71 -24.46 -2.63
C LEU A 192 20.44 -23.86 -3.85
N GLN A 193 20.52 -22.54 -3.95
CA GLN A 193 21.30 -21.85 -5.00
C GLN A 193 22.76 -22.31 -4.98
N ARG A 194 23.36 -22.37 -3.78
CA ARG A 194 24.73 -22.90 -3.62
C ARG A 194 24.84 -24.36 -4.06
N SER A 195 23.88 -25.20 -3.67
CA SER A 195 23.87 -26.63 -4.01
C SER A 195 23.69 -26.88 -5.51
N LEU A 196 22.91 -26.04 -6.19
CA LEU A 196 22.65 -26.13 -7.64
C LEU A 196 23.73 -25.43 -8.48
N GLY A 197 24.54 -24.55 -7.87
CA GLY A 197 25.52 -23.73 -8.58
C GLY A 197 24.86 -22.70 -9.52
N CYS A 198 23.67 -22.20 -9.17
CA CYS A 198 22.87 -21.33 -10.04
C CYS A 198 22.72 -19.91 -9.48
N SER A 199 22.43 -18.94 -10.37
CA SER A 199 22.09 -17.57 -9.96
C SER A 199 20.66 -17.47 -9.40
N GLN A 200 20.31 -16.29 -8.87
CA GLN A 200 18.98 -16.03 -8.31
C GLN A 200 17.86 -16.05 -9.36
N GLU A 201 18.18 -15.72 -10.61
CA GLU A 201 17.27 -15.64 -11.74
C GLU A 201 17.21 -16.95 -12.55
N SER A 202 17.89 -18.01 -12.09
CA SER A 202 17.96 -19.26 -12.82
C SER A 202 16.59 -19.94 -12.93
N PRO A 203 16.15 -20.35 -14.14
CA PRO A 203 14.91 -21.10 -14.31
C PRO A 203 14.86 -22.42 -13.51
N VAL A 204 16.03 -23.02 -13.21
CA VAL A 204 16.12 -24.24 -12.39
C VAL A 204 15.63 -23.98 -10.96
N LEU A 205 15.85 -22.78 -10.44
CA LEU A 205 15.40 -22.40 -9.11
C LEU A 205 13.87 -22.26 -9.04
N GLU A 206 13.24 -21.72 -10.08
CA GLU A 206 11.78 -21.65 -10.19
C GLU A 206 11.16 -23.05 -10.31
N LEU A 207 11.82 -23.97 -11.04
CA LEU A 207 11.45 -25.39 -11.08
C LEU A 207 11.46 -26.01 -9.68
N ALA A 208 12.50 -25.75 -8.90
CA ALA A 208 12.57 -26.23 -7.52
C ALA A 208 11.42 -25.68 -6.66
N TYR A 209 10.97 -24.44 -6.87
CA TYR A 209 9.86 -23.86 -6.11
C TYR A 209 8.54 -24.58 -6.41
N GLN A 210 8.30 -24.88 -7.69
CA GLN A 210 7.14 -25.64 -8.14
C GLN A 210 7.15 -27.04 -7.51
N GLU A 211 8.30 -27.70 -7.48
CA GLU A 211 8.44 -29.05 -6.95
C GLU A 211 8.18 -29.13 -5.45
N VAL A 212 8.62 -28.13 -4.67
CA VAL A 212 8.27 -28.02 -3.25
C VAL A 212 6.75 -27.89 -3.06
N VAL A 213 6.09 -27.05 -3.87
CA VAL A 213 4.63 -26.88 -3.77
C VAL A 213 3.90 -28.16 -4.16
N LEU A 214 4.28 -28.80 -5.26
CA LEU A 214 3.67 -30.05 -5.73
C LEU A 214 3.83 -31.17 -4.69
N ALA A 215 5.03 -31.32 -4.12
CA ALA A 215 5.31 -32.31 -3.08
C ALA A 215 4.50 -32.04 -1.79
N ALA A 216 4.47 -30.78 -1.34
CA ALA A 216 3.74 -30.39 -0.14
C ALA A 216 2.23 -30.62 -0.30
N ARG A 217 1.63 -30.04 -1.35
CA ARG A 217 0.19 -30.14 -1.62
C ARG A 217 -0.22 -31.58 -1.92
N GLY A 218 0.59 -32.33 -2.65
CA GLY A 218 0.39 -33.75 -2.93
C GLY A 218 0.48 -34.68 -1.72
N ALA A 219 0.95 -34.18 -0.58
CA ALA A 219 0.95 -34.86 0.71
C ALA A 219 -0.06 -34.25 1.71
N GLY A 220 -0.87 -33.26 1.30
CA GLY A 220 -1.80 -32.55 2.18
C GLY A 220 -1.12 -31.57 3.15
N LEU A 221 0.11 -31.15 2.86
CA LEU A 221 0.92 -30.25 3.67
C LEU A 221 0.89 -28.81 3.12
N LEU A 222 1.29 -27.86 3.97
CA LEU A 222 1.54 -26.49 3.54
C LEU A 222 2.94 -26.37 2.91
N ALA A 223 3.11 -25.41 2.00
CA ALA A 223 4.41 -25.02 1.48
C ALA A 223 4.79 -23.64 2.04
N ILE A 224 5.99 -23.51 2.61
CA ILE A 224 6.48 -22.26 3.19
C ILE A 224 7.74 -21.80 2.45
N GLY A 225 7.71 -20.56 1.99
CA GLY A 225 8.80 -19.96 1.23
C GLY A 225 10.03 -19.60 2.06
N SER A 226 11.15 -19.42 1.37
CA SER A 226 12.46 -19.08 1.98
C SER A 226 12.53 -17.66 2.50
N VAL A 227 13.53 -17.32 3.31
CA VAL A 227 13.86 -15.93 3.64
C VAL A 227 14.27 -15.10 2.42
N ASN A 228 14.19 -13.78 2.53
CA ASN A 228 14.84 -12.82 1.63
C ASN A 228 15.89 -12.02 2.41
N CYS A 229 17.14 -12.09 1.97
CA CYS A 229 18.29 -11.45 2.62
C CYS A 229 18.47 -9.97 2.24
N ASP A 230 17.77 -9.45 1.24
CA ASP A 230 17.70 -8.02 0.98
C ASP A 230 16.71 -7.38 1.96
N LEU A 231 17.26 -6.90 3.07
CA LEU A 231 16.48 -6.34 4.18
C LEU A 231 15.95 -4.92 3.90
N LYS A 232 16.34 -4.28 2.80
CA LYS A 232 16.01 -2.89 2.50
C LYS A 232 15.03 -2.77 1.33
N ASN A 233 15.12 -3.66 0.35
CA ASN A 233 14.28 -3.62 -0.83
C ASN A 233 12.92 -4.29 -0.59
N HIS A 234 12.05 -3.60 0.14
CA HIS A 234 10.70 -4.08 0.45
C HIS A 234 9.83 -4.28 -0.80
N ASN A 235 10.11 -3.55 -1.88
CA ASN A 235 9.39 -3.67 -3.15
C ASN A 235 9.67 -5.01 -3.85
N LEU A 236 10.95 -5.39 -3.95
CA LEU A 236 11.35 -6.69 -4.48
C LEU A 236 10.81 -7.81 -3.58
N TYR A 237 10.83 -7.60 -2.26
CA TYR A 237 10.29 -8.57 -1.31
C TYR A 237 8.78 -8.81 -1.50
N GLU A 238 8.00 -7.75 -1.71
CA GLU A 238 6.57 -7.84 -1.99
C GLU A 238 6.28 -8.59 -3.29
N GLU A 239 6.99 -8.26 -4.38
CA GLU A 239 6.86 -8.95 -5.67
C GLU A 239 7.18 -10.44 -5.56
N GLU A 240 8.26 -10.78 -4.83
CA GLU A 240 8.56 -12.18 -4.55
C GLU A 240 7.44 -12.82 -3.70
N CYS A 241 6.92 -12.18 -2.65
CA CYS A 241 5.83 -12.75 -1.85
C CYS A 241 4.59 -13.05 -2.70
N ARG A 242 4.22 -12.15 -3.62
CA ARG A 242 3.13 -12.38 -4.57
C ARG A 242 3.41 -13.57 -5.47
N ARG A 243 4.62 -13.69 -6.01
CA ARG A 243 5.03 -14.86 -6.81
C ARG A 243 4.92 -16.16 -6.00
N TYR A 244 5.39 -16.17 -4.75
CA TYR A 244 5.24 -17.35 -3.87
C TYR A 244 3.76 -17.70 -3.65
N PHE A 245 2.90 -16.72 -3.37
CA PHE A 245 1.47 -16.94 -3.18
C PHE A 245 0.80 -17.48 -4.45
N GLU A 246 1.09 -16.89 -5.62
CA GLU A 246 0.59 -17.33 -6.93
C GLU A 246 1.04 -18.76 -7.29
N THR A 247 2.28 -19.12 -6.96
CA THR A 247 2.80 -20.50 -7.16
C THR A 247 2.16 -21.52 -6.20
N GLY A 248 1.54 -21.08 -5.10
CA GLY A 248 0.77 -21.95 -4.19
C GLY A 248 1.38 -22.14 -2.80
N PHE A 249 2.37 -21.33 -2.42
CA PHE A 249 2.88 -21.27 -1.04
C PHE A 249 1.83 -20.66 -0.10
N SER A 250 1.80 -21.14 1.14
CA SER A 250 0.89 -20.67 2.19
C SER A 250 1.45 -19.51 3.02
N GLY A 251 2.75 -19.24 2.88
CA GLY A 251 3.45 -18.17 3.59
C GLY A 251 4.94 -18.25 3.38
N ARG A 252 5.69 -17.46 4.16
CA ARG A 252 7.14 -17.32 3.96
C ARG A 252 7.89 -17.04 5.26
N SER A 253 9.13 -17.51 5.33
CA SER A 253 10.07 -17.14 6.39
C SER A 253 10.52 -15.69 6.27
N VAL A 254 10.62 -14.97 7.39
CA VAL A 254 10.88 -13.52 7.42
C VAL A 254 12.00 -13.17 8.43
N LEU A 255 12.78 -12.12 8.14
CA LEU A 255 13.95 -11.71 8.93
C LEU A 255 13.78 -10.35 9.63
N THR A 256 12.75 -9.58 9.28
CA THR A 256 12.45 -8.26 9.86
C THR A 256 10.96 -8.10 10.15
N SER A 257 10.63 -7.15 11.03
CA SER A 257 9.23 -6.82 11.29
C SER A 257 8.50 -6.29 10.06
N ALA A 258 9.18 -5.55 9.18
CA ALA A 258 8.60 -5.06 7.93
C ALA A 258 8.25 -6.22 6.98
N GLN A 259 9.15 -7.20 6.85
CA GLN A 259 8.90 -8.40 6.06
C GLN A 259 7.73 -9.22 6.63
N ALA A 260 7.59 -9.33 7.95
CA ALA A 260 6.45 -10.00 8.58
C ALA A 260 5.09 -9.35 8.20
N VAL A 261 5.03 -8.01 8.24
CA VAL A 261 3.83 -7.26 7.83
C VAL A 261 3.50 -7.50 6.36
N ILE A 262 4.51 -7.40 5.48
CA ILE A 262 4.33 -7.60 4.03
C ILE A 262 3.86 -9.02 3.74
N ALA A 263 4.50 -10.03 4.33
CA ALA A 263 4.11 -11.43 4.15
C ALA A 263 2.69 -11.69 4.67
N ASN A 264 2.32 -11.20 5.85
CA ASN A 264 0.94 -11.34 6.33
C ASN A 264 -0.07 -10.74 5.36
N ARG A 265 0.23 -9.58 4.77
CA ARG A 265 -0.65 -8.93 3.80
C ARG A 265 -0.77 -9.76 2.51
N GLU A 266 0.35 -10.11 1.87
CA GLU A 266 0.32 -10.78 0.55
C GLU A 266 -0.23 -12.21 0.61
N PHE A 267 -0.07 -12.91 1.73
CA PHE A 267 -0.61 -14.27 1.92
C PHE A 267 -2.00 -14.29 2.58
N THR A 268 -2.61 -13.13 2.83
CA THR A 268 -4.01 -13.06 3.29
C THR A 268 -4.95 -13.25 2.11
N VAL A 269 -5.85 -14.22 2.22
CA VAL A 269 -6.88 -14.47 1.22
C VAL A 269 -7.95 -13.39 1.36
N ALA A 270 -8.33 -12.74 0.26
CA ALA A 270 -9.40 -11.74 0.28
C ALA A 270 -10.78 -12.39 0.44
N ASP A 271 -11.73 -11.66 1.03
CA ASP A 271 -13.14 -12.07 1.10
C ASP A 271 -13.80 -11.91 -0.27
N ASP A 272 -13.53 -12.85 -1.17
CA ASP A 272 -14.15 -12.87 -2.49
C ASP A 272 -15.53 -13.55 -2.44
N THR A 273 -16.49 -12.78 -1.95
CA THR A 273 -17.91 -13.15 -1.91
C THR A 273 -18.49 -13.50 -3.29
N SER A 274 -17.85 -13.09 -4.39
CA SER A 274 -18.31 -13.40 -5.75
C SER A 274 -18.13 -14.88 -6.10
N ASN A 275 -16.97 -15.46 -5.79
CA ASN A 275 -16.70 -16.88 -5.98
C ASN A 275 -17.62 -17.77 -5.11
N VAL A 276 -17.95 -17.32 -3.89
CA VAL A 276 -18.87 -18.01 -2.97
C VAL A 276 -20.33 -17.90 -3.43
N SER A 277 -20.74 -16.74 -3.97
CA SER A 277 -22.06 -16.53 -4.55
C SER A 277 -22.29 -17.37 -5.80
N GLU A 278 -21.30 -17.48 -6.68
CA GLU A 278 -21.34 -18.37 -7.85
C GLU A 278 -21.37 -19.85 -7.44
N ALA A 279 -20.58 -20.23 -6.42
CA ALA A 279 -20.62 -21.56 -5.81
C ALA A 279 -22.01 -21.91 -5.20
N ALA A 280 -22.67 -20.96 -4.54
CA ALA A 280 -24.01 -21.14 -3.98
C ALA A 280 -25.07 -21.35 -5.07
N LYS A 281 -24.98 -20.59 -6.17
CA LYS A 281 -25.86 -20.75 -7.36
C LYS A 281 -25.64 -22.10 -8.07
N PHE A 282 -24.40 -22.59 -8.09
CA PHE A 282 -24.09 -23.92 -8.62
C PHE A 282 -24.75 -25.05 -7.80
N LEU A 283 -24.67 -24.97 -6.47
CA LEU A 283 -25.28 -25.94 -5.55
C LEU A 283 -26.82 -25.97 -5.66
N ALA A 284 -27.45 -24.82 -5.86
CA ALA A 284 -28.91 -24.71 -6.00
C ALA A 284 -29.47 -25.42 -7.25
N ASN A 285 -28.65 -25.60 -8.29
CA ASN A 285 -29.05 -26.19 -9.58
C ASN A 285 -28.59 -27.65 -9.75
N GLY A 286 -28.38 -28.40 -8.66
CA GLY A 286 -28.19 -29.85 -8.73
C GLY A 286 -26.82 -30.31 -9.26
N ASN A 287 -25.76 -29.51 -9.10
CA ASN A 287 -24.37 -29.84 -9.47
C ASN A 287 -24.09 -30.06 -10.97
N THR A 288 -24.94 -29.60 -11.89
CA THR A 288 -24.64 -29.64 -13.33
C THR A 288 -23.74 -28.47 -13.74
N LEU A 289 -22.80 -28.73 -14.66
CA LEU A 289 -21.94 -27.73 -15.30
C LEU A 289 -22.73 -26.50 -15.75
N GLN A 290 -22.26 -25.31 -15.38
CA GLN A 290 -22.91 -24.04 -15.76
C GLN A 290 -22.00 -23.17 -16.60
N VAL A 291 -22.60 -22.42 -17.51
CA VAL A 291 -21.93 -21.30 -18.15
C VAL A 291 -22.28 -20.05 -17.34
N THR A 292 -21.27 -19.41 -16.74
CA THR A 292 -21.41 -18.17 -15.98
C THR A 292 -21.83 -17.02 -16.90
N GLN A 293 -22.26 -15.90 -16.31
CA GLN A 293 -22.60 -14.68 -17.06
C GLN A 293 -21.41 -14.14 -17.89
N LYS A 294 -20.17 -14.50 -17.51
CA LYS A 294 -18.93 -14.19 -18.26
C LYS A 294 -18.62 -15.22 -19.37
N LYS A 295 -19.58 -16.08 -19.74
CA LYS A 295 -19.41 -17.18 -20.70
C LYS A 295 -18.30 -18.16 -20.30
N SER A 296 -18.05 -18.34 -18.99
CA SER A 296 -17.02 -19.25 -18.48
C SER A 296 -17.69 -20.49 -17.88
N LEU A 297 -17.06 -21.66 -18.00
CA LEU A 297 -17.63 -22.89 -17.45
C LEU A 297 -17.31 -23.00 -15.95
N PHE A 298 -18.34 -23.13 -15.12
CA PHE A 298 -18.26 -23.34 -13.67
C PHE A 298 -18.73 -24.75 -13.32
N GLY A 299 -17.96 -25.45 -12.50
CA GLY A 299 -18.14 -26.86 -12.21
C GLY A 299 -17.60 -27.28 -10.85
N PRO A 300 -17.66 -28.58 -10.52
CA PRO A 300 -17.27 -29.09 -9.20
C PRO A 300 -15.87 -28.70 -8.70
N PRO A 301 -14.81 -28.62 -9.53
CA PRO A 301 -13.49 -28.17 -9.08
C PRO A 301 -13.47 -26.71 -8.62
N HIS A 302 -14.23 -25.83 -9.27
CA HIS A 302 -14.33 -24.41 -8.89
C HIS A 302 -15.06 -24.25 -7.56
N LEU A 303 -16.13 -25.03 -7.34
CA LEU A 303 -16.83 -25.07 -6.06
C LEU A 303 -15.91 -25.52 -4.91
N LYS A 304 -15.12 -26.58 -5.11
CA LYS A 304 -14.16 -27.05 -4.10
C LYS A 304 -13.17 -25.95 -3.75
N ARG A 305 -12.52 -25.36 -4.76
CA ARG A 305 -11.58 -24.25 -4.58
C ARG A 305 -12.19 -23.07 -3.81
N ALA A 306 -13.44 -22.69 -4.11
CA ALA A 306 -14.12 -21.60 -3.41
C ALA A 306 -14.35 -21.93 -1.92
N LYS A 307 -14.73 -23.17 -1.59
CA LYS A 307 -14.87 -23.62 -0.20
C LYS A 307 -13.54 -23.61 0.54
N ASP A 308 -12.47 -24.06 -0.11
CA ASP A 308 -11.13 -24.08 0.49
C ASP A 308 -10.62 -22.68 0.79
N LEU A 309 -10.77 -21.75 -0.15
CA LEU A 309 -10.40 -20.33 0.05
C LEU A 309 -11.20 -19.69 1.18
N ARG A 310 -12.49 -19.98 1.27
CA ARG A 310 -13.34 -19.50 2.37
C ARG A 310 -12.89 -20.05 3.73
N ALA A 311 -12.58 -21.34 3.80
CA ALA A 311 -12.06 -21.94 5.03
C ALA A 311 -10.73 -21.32 5.46
N ILE A 312 -9.84 -21.01 4.51
CA ILE A 312 -8.58 -20.30 4.79
C ILE A 312 -8.86 -18.89 5.30
N PHE A 313 -9.77 -18.15 4.66
CA PHE A 313 -10.16 -16.81 5.09
C PHE A 313 -10.73 -16.80 6.51
N GLU A 314 -11.67 -17.70 6.81
CA GLU A 314 -12.27 -17.83 8.14
C GLU A 314 -11.22 -18.20 9.21
N ALA A 315 -10.29 -19.09 8.88
CA ALA A 315 -9.16 -19.45 9.72
C ALA A 315 -8.23 -18.27 10.00
N GLN A 316 -7.88 -17.48 8.97
CA GLN A 316 -7.06 -16.27 9.08
C GLN A 316 -7.76 -15.22 9.96
N ALA A 317 -9.03 -14.94 9.69
CA ALA A 317 -9.81 -13.98 10.47
C ALA A 317 -9.98 -14.41 11.94
N SER A 318 -10.18 -15.70 12.19
CA SER A 318 -10.25 -16.24 13.56
C SER A 318 -8.92 -16.09 14.30
N PHE A 319 -7.81 -16.38 13.62
CA PHE A 319 -6.47 -16.24 14.19
C PHE A 319 -6.12 -14.77 14.49
N ASP A 320 -6.50 -13.85 13.61
CA ASP A 320 -6.29 -12.42 13.83
C ASP A 320 -7.12 -11.88 15.01
N ARG A 321 -8.35 -12.39 15.21
CA ARG A 321 -9.14 -12.09 16.42
C ARG A 321 -8.45 -12.55 17.70
N LEU A 322 -7.91 -13.76 17.73
CA LEU A 322 -7.17 -14.30 18.88
C LEU A 322 -5.91 -13.48 19.19
N LYS A 323 -5.20 -13.01 18.16
CA LYS A 323 -4.06 -12.08 18.34
C LYS A 323 -4.47 -10.74 18.94
N SER A 324 -5.65 -10.24 18.59
CA SER A 324 -6.14 -8.93 19.04
C SER A 324 -6.70 -8.93 20.47
N SER A 325 -7.30 -10.04 20.94
CA SER A 325 -7.89 -10.14 22.28
C SER A 325 -6.87 -10.13 23.42
N ASP A 326 -5.66 -10.63 23.18
CA ASP A 326 -4.56 -10.63 24.16
C ASP A 326 -3.68 -9.36 24.08
N ALA A 327 -3.85 -8.53 23.06
CA ALA A 327 -3.02 -7.37 22.81
C ALA A 327 -3.57 -6.08 23.47
N LYS A 328 -3.57 -6.02 24.80
CA LYS A 328 -3.43 -4.73 25.53
C LYS A 328 -1.98 -4.24 25.58
N ALA A 329 -1.16 -4.65 24.61
CA ALA A 329 0.19 -4.14 24.43
C ALA A 329 0.14 -2.93 23.51
N LYS A 330 0.43 -1.75 24.07
CA LYS A 330 0.70 -0.52 23.32
C LYS A 330 1.77 -0.84 22.27
N THR A 331 1.39 -0.91 21.01
CA THR A 331 2.31 -1.04 19.89
C THR A 331 3.15 0.23 19.82
N THR A 332 4.38 0.14 20.32
CA THR A 332 5.43 1.10 19.99
C THR A 332 5.84 0.87 18.55
N HIS A 333 5.24 1.66 17.66
CA HIS A 333 5.65 1.81 16.27
C HIS A 333 7.12 2.25 16.20
N PRO A 334 7.97 1.63 15.35
CA PRO A 334 9.31 2.13 15.12
C PRO A 334 9.24 3.41 14.29
N ILE A 335 9.43 4.55 14.97
CA ILE A 335 9.56 5.93 14.45
C ILE A 335 8.55 6.26 13.33
N LEU A 336 7.28 6.00 13.60
CA LEU A 336 6.29 7.06 13.41
C LEU A 336 6.61 8.04 14.54
N LEU A 337 6.89 9.32 14.24
CA LEU A 337 6.84 10.37 15.28
C LEU A 337 5.60 10.06 16.12
N SER A 338 5.80 9.78 17.40
CA SER A 338 4.70 9.34 18.24
C SER A 338 3.56 10.37 18.13
N PRO A 339 2.28 10.02 18.33
CA PRO A 339 1.22 11.03 18.39
C PRO A 339 1.49 12.14 19.43
N ARG A 340 2.46 11.93 20.34
CA ARG A 340 2.96 12.91 21.31
C ARG A 340 4.11 13.78 20.82
N GLU A 341 4.76 13.42 19.71
CA GLU A 341 5.61 14.29 18.89
C GLU A 341 4.84 14.80 17.66
N GLY A 342 3.50 14.72 17.73
CA GLY A 342 2.58 15.16 16.70
C GLY A 342 2.64 16.67 16.50
N VAL A 343 2.66 17.08 15.23
CA VAL A 343 2.32 18.40 14.69
C VAL A 343 1.98 19.45 15.77
N ASP A 344 2.99 20.09 16.37
CA ASP A 344 2.78 21.29 17.23
C ASP A 344 2.37 22.45 16.32
N ILE A 345 1.14 22.41 15.80
CA ILE A 345 0.46 23.52 15.15
C ILE A 345 -0.72 23.85 16.05
N ARG A 346 -0.67 25.04 16.64
CA ARG A 346 -1.78 25.61 17.40
C ARG A 346 -2.56 26.53 16.47
N VAL A 347 -3.85 26.69 16.74
CA VAL A 347 -4.68 27.63 16.01
C VAL A 347 -4.04 29.03 16.03
N GLY A 348 -3.94 29.65 14.86
CA GLY A 348 -3.35 30.97 14.65
C GLY A 348 -1.83 31.05 14.55
N LYS A 349 -1.09 30.02 14.97
CA LYS A 349 0.38 30.03 14.87
C LYS A 349 0.85 29.49 13.53
N TRP A 350 1.69 30.27 12.87
CA TRP A 350 2.39 29.83 11.67
C TRP A 350 3.46 28.79 12.00
N LYS A 351 3.53 27.76 11.18
CA LYS A 351 4.59 26.76 11.18
C LYS A 351 5.17 26.61 9.80
N HIS A 352 6.47 26.79 9.69
CA HIS A 352 7.20 26.69 8.43
C HIS A 352 7.52 25.24 8.08
N SER A 353 7.42 24.93 6.79
CA SER A 353 7.94 23.71 6.23
C SER A 353 9.46 23.73 6.22
N PRO A 354 10.13 22.62 6.60
CA PRO A 354 11.57 22.50 6.43
C PRO A 354 11.95 22.39 4.94
N PHE A 355 10.97 22.18 4.05
CA PHE A 355 11.19 22.07 2.62
C PHE A 355 11.03 23.41 1.93
N CYS A 356 11.95 23.67 1.03
CA CYS A 356 11.94 24.79 0.12
C CYS A 356 12.37 24.30 -1.27
N ALA A 357 11.91 24.99 -2.30
CA ALA A 357 12.25 24.71 -3.69
C ALA A 357 12.64 26.01 -4.37
N SER A 358 13.77 26.00 -5.08
CA SER A 358 14.12 27.11 -5.97
C SER A 358 13.32 26.99 -7.25
N PHE A 359 12.65 28.07 -7.63
CA PHE A 359 12.00 28.17 -8.92
C PHE A 359 13.07 28.40 -9.99
N THR A 360 13.22 27.46 -10.91
CA THR A 360 14.23 27.50 -11.99
C THR A 360 13.57 27.22 -13.35
N GLU A 361 14.20 27.64 -14.44
CA GLU A 361 13.73 27.30 -15.80
C GLU A 361 13.66 25.78 -16.03
N GLY A 362 14.54 25.02 -15.39
CA GLY A 362 14.50 23.56 -15.42
C GLY A 362 13.24 22.99 -14.75
N LEU A 363 12.82 23.56 -13.62
CA LEU A 363 11.57 23.17 -12.95
C LEU A 363 10.36 23.48 -13.81
N LEU A 364 10.33 24.67 -14.43
CA LEU A 364 9.28 25.09 -15.35
C LEU A 364 9.20 24.16 -16.56
N SER A 365 10.34 23.89 -17.21
CA SER A 365 10.43 22.98 -18.37
C SER A 365 9.90 21.58 -18.05
N ILE A 366 10.24 21.02 -16.89
CA ILE A 366 9.76 19.69 -16.45
C ILE A 366 8.24 19.72 -16.25
N TRP A 367 7.71 20.82 -15.68
CA TRP A 367 6.28 20.96 -15.47
C TRP A 367 5.52 21.08 -16.80
N GLU A 368 5.99 21.89 -17.73
CA GLU A 368 5.37 22.10 -19.05
C GLU A 368 5.43 20.86 -19.95
N GLN A 369 6.47 20.02 -19.80
CA GLN A 369 6.50 18.69 -20.43
C GLN A 369 5.36 17.77 -19.94
N ASN A 370 4.88 17.99 -18.72
CA ASN A 370 3.86 17.15 -18.10
C ASN A 370 2.45 17.73 -18.20
N PHE A 371 2.32 19.05 -18.12
CA PHE A 371 1.05 19.74 -18.13
C PHE A 371 1.09 20.79 -19.22
N ILE A 372 0.21 20.64 -20.22
CA ILE A 372 0.08 21.63 -21.28
C ILE A 372 -0.37 22.95 -20.64
N ALA A 373 0.50 23.96 -20.72
CA ALA A 373 0.19 25.32 -20.31
C ALA A 373 0.17 26.18 -21.58
N ASN A 374 -1.02 26.59 -22.01
CA ASN A 374 -1.19 27.37 -23.23
C ASN A 374 -1.59 28.82 -22.97
N SER A 375 -1.27 29.38 -21.80
CA SER A 375 -1.30 30.84 -21.71
C SER A 375 -0.12 31.35 -22.53
N THR A 376 -0.37 32.17 -23.55
CA THR A 376 0.67 32.86 -24.33
C THR A 376 1.59 33.74 -23.45
N LEU A 377 1.22 33.89 -22.18
CA LEU A 377 1.94 34.52 -21.09
C LEU A 377 2.99 33.63 -20.40
N THR A 378 3.12 32.32 -20.68
CA THR A 378 4.15 31.48 -20.02
C THR A 378 5.59 31.83 -20.41
N SER A 379 5.77 32.57 -21.50
CA SER A 379 7.07 33.11 -21.88
C SER A 379 7.34 34.44 -21.15
N PRO A 380 8.47 34.58 -20.44
CA PRO A 380 8.85 35.83 -19.76
C PRO A 380 8.79 37.07 -20.67
N LEU A 381 9.19 36.89 -21.94
CA LEU A 381 9.19 37.95 -22.96
C LEU A 381 7.79 38.50 -23.32
N HIS A 382 6.73 37.71 -23.11
CA HIS A 382 5.36 38.11 -23.43
C HIS A 382 4.68 38.80 -22.26
N ILE A 383 4.91 38.34 -21.02
CA ILE A 383 4.47 39.06 -19.83
C ILE A 383 5.09 40.43 -19.73
N ASP A 384 6.37 40.57 -20.08
CA ASP A 384 7.04 41.86 -20.10
C ASP A 384 6.31 42.88 -20.98
N LYS A 385 5.82 42.42 -22.15
CA LYS A 385 5.06 43.26 -23.09
C LYS A 385 3.63 43.53 -22.66
N VAL A 386 3.00 42.62 -21.91
CA VAL A 386 1.57 42.66 -21.57
C VAL A 386 1.35 43.32 -20.19
N TRP A 387 2.26 43.17 -19.23
CA TRP A 387 2.10 43.61 -17.84
C TRP A 387 3.19 44.59 -17.37
N GLY A 388 4.29 44.76 -18.13
CA GLY A 388 5.37 45.69 -17.77
C GLY A 388 6.16 45.29 -16.50
N LEU A 389 6.21 44.00 -16.17
CA LEU A 389 6.73 43.48 -14.89
C LEU A 389 8.25 43.16 -14.84
N GLY A 390 9.00 43.36 -15.94
CA GLY A 390 10.41 42.94 -16.04
C GLY A 390 10.56 41.44 -16.34
N GLU A 391 11.80 40.91 -16.32
CA GLU A 391 12.20 39.49 -16.53
C GLU A 391 11.60 38.50 -15.49
N THR A 392 10.28 38.54 -15.34
CA THR A 392 9.45 37.76 -14.43
C THR A 392 8.77 36.68 -15.28
N ALA A 393 9.04 35.41 -14.97
CA ALA A 393 8.37 34.31 -15.67
C ALA A 393 6.95 34.16 -15.11
N HIS A 394 5.94 33.99 -15.97
CA HIS A 394 4.66 33.47 -15.49
C HIS A 394 4.87 32.05 -15.00
N VAL A 395 4.43 31.79 -13.79
CA VAL A 395 4.41 30.42 -13.29
C VAL A 395 3.01 29.88 -13.50
N PRO A 396 2.84 28.71 -14.15
CA PRO A 396 1.53 28.09 -14.25
C PRO A 396 0.87 27.96 -12.88
N PHE A 397 -0.36 28.47 -12.74
CA PHE A 397 -1.13 28.40 -11.49
C PHE A 397 -1.13 26.98 -10.90
N SER A 398 -1.27 25.97 -11.76
CA SER A 398 -1.25 24.56 -11.39
C SER A 398 0.06 24.11 -10.74
N LEU A 399 1.21 24.67 -11.12
CA LEU A 399 2.51 24.38 -10.52
C LEU A 399 2.59 24.97 -9.12
N LEU A 400 2.21 26.24 -8.94
CA LEU A 400 2.20 26.89 -7.64
C LEU A 400 1.23 26.23 -6.67
N PHE A 401 0.03 25.89 -7.16
CA PHE A 401 -0.94 25.10 -6.43
C PHE A 401 -0.34 23.77 -5.96
N ASN A 402 0.29 23.03 -6.87
CA ASN A 402 0.89 21.75 -6.54
C ASN A 402 2.02 21.92 -5.51
N MET A 403 2.90 22.90 -5.69
CA MET A 403 3.98 23.23 -4.74
C MET A 403 3.44 23.60 -3.35
N ALA A 404 2.41 24.44 -3.26
CA ALA A 404 1.79 24.86 -2.00
C ALA A 404 1.28 23.66 -1.21
N MET A 405 0.59 22.75 -1.90
CA MET A 405 0.07 21.54 -1.30
C MET A 405 1.19 20.56 -0.94
N SER A 406 2.18 20.42 -1.81
CA SER A 406 3.29 19.46 -1.71
C SER A 406 4.25 19.78 -0.56
N LEU A 407 4.72 21.03 -0.48
CA LEU A 407 5.68 21.44 0.53
C LEU A 407 5.07 21.44 1.95
N SER A 408 3.75 21.46 2.07
CA SER A 408 3.03 21.43 3.36
C SER A 408 2.82 20.03 3.96
N VAL A 409 3.05 18.96 3.17
CA VAL A 409 2.55 17.62 3.48
C VAL A 409 3.11 17.05 4.78
N ILE A 410 4.43 17.07 4.94
CA ILE A 410 5.09 16.47 6.11
C ILE A 410 4.76 17.23 7.39
N VAL A 411 4.59 18.56 7.30
CA VAL A 411 4.31 19.41 8.46
C VAL A 411 2.88 19.22 8.97
N PHE A 412 1.91 19.07 8.08
CA PHE A 412 0.50 19.12 8.46
C PHE A 412 -0.29 17.86 8.12
N SER A 413 -0.07 17.29 6.93
CA SER A 413 -0.95 16.26 6.39
C SER A 413 -0.54 14.84 6.78
N TYR A 414 0.52 14.66 7.58
CA TYR A 414 1.04 13.34 7.94
C TYR A 414 0.03 12.43 8.67
N PRO A 415 -0.69 12.88 9.72
CA PRO A 415 -1.69 12.05 10.39
C PRO A 415 -3.09 12.12 9.74
N ALA A 416 -3.26 12.75 8.57
CA ALA A 416 -4.58 12.95 7.97
C ALA A 416 -5.24 11.62 7.54
N LYS A 417 -6.54 11.48 7.80
CA LYS A 417 -7.38 10.40 7.28
C LYS A 417 -7.84 10.68 5.84
N ALA A 418 -8.24 11.92 5.54
CA ALA A 418 -8.73 12.32 4.22
C ALA A 418 -8.62 13.83 4.00
N HIS A 419 -8.36 14.24 2.76
CA HIS A 419 -8.50 15.64 2.34
C HIS A 419 -9.91 15.85 1.82
N LEU A 420 -10.67 16.71 2.48
CA LEU A 420 -12.10 16.86 2.21
C LEU A 420 -12.34 17.87 1.10
N GLU A 421 -11.63 19.01 1.16
CA GLU A 421 -11.90 20.14 0.28
C GLU A 421 -10.72 21.12 0.28
N LEU A 422 -10.50 21.80 -0.85
CA LEU A 422 -9.62 22.95 -0.97
C LEU A 422 -10.45 24.15 -1.42
N VAL A 423 -10.26 25.29 -0.79
CA VAL A 423 -11.04 26.51 -1.06
C VAL A 423 -10.15 27.74 -1.10
N ALA A 424 -10.65 28.80 -1.76
CA ALA A 424 -9.98 30.10 -1.87
C ALA A 424 -8.52 30.00 -2.35
N THR A 425 -8.27 29.12 -3.32
CA THR A 425 -6.94 28.87 -3.86
C THR A 425 -6.60 29.96 -4.86
N ARG A 426 -5.55 30.75 -4.60
CA ARG A 426 -5.18 31.89 -5.45
C ARG A 426 -3.68 32.20 -5.38
N GLN A 427 -3.15 32.69 -6.50
CA GLN A 427 -1.84 33.32 -6.54
C GLN A 427 -1.96 34.76 -6.05
N VAL A 428 -1.11 35.14 -5.09
CA VAL A 428 -1.15 36.45 -4.42
C VAL A 428 -0.25 37.46 -5.13
N ARG A 429 0.88 37.01 -5.70
CA ARG A 429 1.82 37.86 -6.45
C ARG A 429 2.58 37.05 -7.52
N PRO A 430 3.15 37.69 -8.56
CA PRO A 430 4.02 37.03 -9.54
C PRO A 430 5.35 36.59 -8.92
N ILE A 431 6.09 35.71 -9.59
CA ILE A 431 7.37 35.13 -9.12
C ILE A 431 8.45 35.30 -10.19
N LYS A 432 9.70 35.53 -9.79
CA LYS A 432 10.87 35.58 -10.68
C LYS A 432 11.61 34.25 -10.75
N VAL A 433 12.19 33.95 -11.91
CA VAL A 433 13.16 32.85 -12.06
C VAL A 433 14.29 33.04 -11.06
N GLY A 434 14.63 31.98 -10.33
CA GLY A 434 15.63 31.99 -9.27
C GLY A 434 15.08 32.24 -7.86
N GLU A 435 13.83 32.69 -7.69
CA GLU A 435 13.24 32.84 -6.36
C GLU A 435 13.15 31.51 -5.63
N LYS A 436 13.47 31.53 -4.33
CA LYS A 436 13.35 30.37 -3.46
C LYS A 436 12.03 30.42 -2.72
N LEU A 437 11.22 29.39 -2.92
CA LEU A 437 9.89 29.27 -2.33
C LEU A 437 9.92 28.29 -1.16
N GLY A 438 9.50 28.76 0.01
CA GLY A 438 9.16 27.95 1.17
C GLY A 438 7.64 27.76 1.30
N ASN A 439 7.23 27.08 2.36
CA ASN A 439 5.83 26.95 2.72
C ASN A 439 5.63 27.22 4.21
N ARG A 440 4.50 27.82 4.58
CA ARG A 440 4.05 27.92 5.97
C ARG A 440 2.58 27.54 6.08
N VAL A 441 2.22 26.97 7.23
CA VAL A 441 0.87 26.48 7.52
C VAL A 441 0.41 27.01 8.86
N ARG A 442 -0.85 27.41 8.97
CA ARG A 442 -1.51 27.66 10.26
C ARG A 442 -2.87 26.98 10.31
N LEU A 443 -3.26 26.54 11.51
CA LEU A 443 -4.63 26.12 11.77
C LEU A 443 -5.53 27.34 11.93
N LEU A 444 -6.71 27.28 11.32
CA LEU A 444 -7.76 28.28 11.42
C LEU A 444 -8.84 27.80 12.38
N SER A 445 -9.29 26.55 12.25
CA SER A 445 -10.27 25.96 13.15
C SER A 445 -10.12 24.44 13.22
N VAL A 446 -10.62 23.85 14.31
CA VAL A 446 -10.72 22.41 14.50
C VAL A 446 -12.12 22.10 15.02
N GLU A 447 -12.80 21.17 14.36
CA GLU A 447 -14.13 20.70 14.74
C GLU A 447 -14.08 19.20 15.06
N ASN A 448 -14.60 18.81 16.22
CA ASN A 448 -14.74 17.40 16.58
C ASN A 448 -16.02 16.81 15.96
N LYS A 449 -15.89 15.74 15.18
CA LYS A 449 -17.00 14.98 14.62
C LYS A 449 -17.10 13.61 15.32
N PRO A 450 -18.15 13.36 16.11
CA PRO A 450 -18.33 12.10 16.83
C PRO A 450 -18.19 10.89 15.90
N ASN A 451 -17.41 9.89 16.31
CA ASN A 451 -17.16 8.64 15.59
C ASN A 451 -16.42 8.79 14.23
N LEU A 452 -16.09 10.00 13.80
CA LEU A 452 -15.41 10.26 12.52
C LEU A 452 -13.96 10.73 12.73
N GLY A 453 -13.74 11.64 13.68
CA GLY A 453 -12.44 12.25 13.93
C GLY A 453 -12.52 13.77 14.11
N GLN A 454 -11.42 14.47 13.83
CA GLN A 454 -11.37 15.94 13.88
C GLN A 454 -11.27 16.51 12.46
N ILE A 455 -12.13 17.46 12.11
CA ILE A 455 -12.00 18.23 10.87
C ILE A 455 -11.21 19.49 11.20
N ALA A 456 -10.04 19.63 10.60
CA ALA A 456 -9.22 20.82 10.74
C ALA A 456 -9.24 21.64 9.44
N VAL A 457 -9.45 22.95 9.59
CA VAL A 457 -9.31 23.94 8.53
C VAL A 457 -7.96 24.62 8.70
N SER A 458 -7.13 24.58 7.67
CA SER A 458 -5.79 25.18 7.69
C SER A 458 -5.54 26.06 6.47
N GLU A 459 -4.77 27.11 6.69
CA GLU A 459 -4.26 27.97 5.62
C GLU A 459 -2.82 27.59 5.32
N HIS A 460 -2.53 27.41 4.03
CA HIS A 460 -1.21 27.07 3.51
C HIS A 460 -0.76 28.19 2.58
N GLN A 461 0.45 28.69 2.80
CA GLN A 461 1.03 29.75 1.98
C GLN A 461 2.37 29.32 1.42
N LEU A 462 2.56 29.48 0.12
CA LEU A 462 3.91 29.60 -0.42
C LEU A 462 4.44 30.98 -0.09
N ILE A 463 5.69 31.04 0.32
CA ILE A 463 6.38 32.26 0.75
C ILE A 463 7.75 32.32 0.09
N ASP A 464 8.26 33.52 -0.13
CA ASP A 464 9.64 33.71 -0.60
C ASP A 464 10.65 33.74 0.57
N SER A 465 11.91 34.01 0.22
CA SER A 465 13.01 34.21 1.18
C SER A 465 12.78 35.35 2.19
N SER A 466 11.85 36.26 1.89
CA SER A 466 11.48 37.41 2.73
C SER A 466 10.18 37.16 3.52
N ASP A 467 9.68 35.92 3.54
CA ASP A 467 8.43 35.50 4.21
C ASP A 467 7.17 36.21 3.66
N THR A 468 7.24 36.71 2.42
CA THR A 468 6.13 37.35 1.72
C THR A 468 5.28 36.29 1.01
N PRO A 469 3.94 36.30 1.15
CA PRO A 469 3.07 35.32 0.53
C PRO A 469 3.07 35.43 -1.00
N VAL A 470 3.13 34.28 -1.65
CA VAL A 470 3.13 34.12 -3.11
C VAL A 470 1.87 33.45 -3.59
N PHE A 471 1.41 32.43 -2.86
CA PHE A 471 0.26 31.63 -3.20
C PHE A 471 -0.42 31.19 -1.92
N THR A 472 -1.75 31.18 -1.88
CA THR A 472 -2.52 30.81 -0.70
C THR A 472 -3.58 29.78 -1.05
N VAL A 473 -3.76 28.79 -0.19
CA VAL A 473 -4.84 27.79 -0.25
C VAL A 473 -5.36 27.46 1.14
N ILE A 474 -6.68 27.35 1.26
CA ILE A 474 -7.32 26.87 2.48
C ILE A 474 -7.71 25.42 2.27
N LYS A 475 -7.41 24.58 3.26
CA LYS A 475 -7.59 23.13 3.19
C LYS A 475 -8.46 22.66 4.34
N LYS A 476 -9.51 21.90 4.04
CA LYS A 476 -10.30 21.13 5.02
C LYS A 476 -9.80 19.68 5.03
N THR A 477 -9.38 19.18 6.18
CA THR A 477 -8.79 17.84 6.31
C THR A 477 -9.38 17.11 7.51
N LEU A 478 -9.74 15.84 7.32
CA LEU A 478 -10.16 14.94 8.39
C LEU A 478 -8.94 14.26 9.01
N PHE A 479 -8.86 14.28 10.33
CA PHE A 479 -7.81 13.67 11.16
C PHE A 479 -8.40 12.67 12.14
N PRO A 480 -7.60 11.74 12.71
CA PRO A 480 -7.98 10.94 13.86
C PRO A 480 -8.43 11.77 15.05
N GLU A 481 -9.20 11.16 15.94
CA GLU A 481 -9.59 11.79 17.19
C GLU A 481 -8.35 12.15 18.02
N ASN A 482 -8.43 13.26 18.77
CA ASN A 482 -7.37 13.75 19.65
C ASN A 482 -6.04 14.07 18.95
N THR A 483 -6.08 14.47 17.67
CA THR A 483 -4.91 14.96 16.90
C THR A 483 -4.52 16.39 17.31
N PHE A 484 -5.50 17.28 17.48
CA PHE A 484 -5.32 18.66 17.90
C PHE A 484 -6.11 18.94 19.18
N ALA A 485 -5.60 19.84 20.01
CA ALA A 485 -6.35 20.38 21.13
C ALA A 485 -7.52 21.23 20.63
N GLU A 486 -8.64 21.24 21.37
CA GLU A 486 -9.74 22.17 21.10
C GLU A 486 -9.24 23.61 21.22
N ALA A 487 -9.61 24.44 20.25
CA ALA A 487 -9.20 25.83 20.16
C ALA A 487 -10.23 26.65 19.39
N GLU A 488 -10.35 27.93 19.72
CA GLU A 488 -11.29 28.86 19.09
C GLU A 488 -11.03 29.01 17.58
N SER A 489 -12.09 29.08 16.80
CA SER A 489 -12.01 29.27 15.35
C SER A 489 -11.58 30.69 15.00
N ILE A 490 -10.58 30.82 14.14
CA ILE A 490 -10.20 32.06 13.48
C ILE A 490 -11.07 32.23 12.25
N VAL A 491 -11.88 33.29 12.25
CA VAL A 491 -12.66 33.72 11.08
C VAL A 491 -11.71 34.46 10.14
N ILE A 492 -11.60 33.99 8.90
CA ILE A 492 -10.90 34.74 7.85
C ILE A 492 -11.87 35.81 7.35
N SER A 493 -11.42 37.07 7.32
CA SER A 493 -12.23 38.17 6.77
C SER A 493 -12.46 37.98 5.27
N GLU A 494 -13.63 38.37 4.76
CA GLU A 494 -13.93 38.34 3.31
C GLU A 494 -12.91 39.16 2.50
N ALA A 495 -12.42 40.27 3.04
CA ALA A 495 -11.37 41.08 2.42
C ALA A 495 -10.06 40.28 2.19
N SER A 496 -9.75 39.32 3.07
CA SER A 496 -8.58 38.45 2.89
C SER A 496 -8.77 37.41 1.78
N LEU A 497 -9.99 37.14 1.33
CA LEU A 497 -10.30 36.19 0.26
C LEU A 497 -10.21 36.82 -1.13
N VAL A 498 -10.22 38.16 -1.21
CA VAL A 498 -9.98 38.90 -2.45
C VAL A 498 -8.58 38.57 -2.98
N ASN A 499 -8.46 38.42 -4.30
CA ASN A 499 -7.18 38.18 -4.94
C ASN A 499 -6.47 39.51 -5.26
N PRO A 500 -5.41 39.89 -4.52
CA PRO A 500 -4.73 41.16 -4.74
C PRO A 500 -4.04 41.24 -6.11
N LEU A 501 -3.72 40.09 -6.72
CA LEU A 501 -3.14 40.05 -8.06
C LEU A 501 -4.14 40.55 -9.12
N GLU A 502 -5.44 40.33 -8.95
CA GLU A 502 -6.45 40.82 -9.91
C GLU A 502 -6.46 42.35 -9.97
N SER A 503 -6.31 43.04 -8.84
CA SER A 503 -6.21 44.51 -8.83
C SER A 503 -4.95 45.03 -9.54
N GLU A 504 -3.80 44.37 -9.35
CA GLU A 504 -2.57 44.75 -10.04
C GLU A 504 -2.66 44.54 -11.56
N ILE A 505 -3.29 43.43 -11.98
CA ILE A 505 -3.56 43.13 -13.41
C ILE A 505 -4.51 44.17 -14.02
N ASP A 506 -5.49 44.64 -13.26
CA ASP A 506 -6.43 45.65 -13.71
C ASP A 506 -5.78 47.00 -13.96
N ASP A 507 -4.73 47.34 -13.22
CA ASP A 507 -3.96 48.56 -13.44
C ASP A 507 -3.00 48.45 -14.64
N ALA A 508 -2.43 47.27 -14.92
CA ALA A 508 -1.35 47.06 -15.89
C ALA A 508 -1.72 47.12 -17.40
N SER A 509 -3.00 47.23 -17.77
CA SER A 509 -3.53 47.47 -19.13
C SER A 509 -2.80 46.81 -20.34
N PRO A 510 -3.02 45.51 -20.61
CA PRO A 510 -2.72 44.96 -21.94
C PRO A 510 -3.84 45.23 -22.93
N SER A 511 -3.50 45.80 -24.10
CA SER A 511 -4.47 46.15 -25.15
C SER A 511 -4.54 45.16 -26.31
N VAL A 512 -3.88 44.00 -26.24
CA VAL A 512 -3.83 43.05 -27.37
C VAL A 512 -3.84 41.60 -26.88
N SER A 513 -4.85 40.84 -27.28
CA SER A 513 -4.87 39.37 -27.20
C SER A 513 -3.98 38.77 -28.30
N LEU A 514 -3.17 37.76 -27.98
CA LEU A 514 -2.30 37.09 -28.95
C LEU A 514 -2.97 35.86 -29.58
N VAL A 515 -4.01 35.31 -28.92
CA VAL A 515 -4.82 34.18 -29.39
C VAL A 515 -6.30 34.56 -29.23
N PRO A 516 -7.10 34.59 -30.32
CA PRO A 516 -8.51 34.95 -30.22
C PRO A 516 -9.24 34.06 -29.20
N SER A 517 -9.68 34.63 -28.08
CA SER A 517 -10.57 33.96 -27.14
C SER A 517 -11.88 33.62 -27.86
N LYS A 518 -12.37 32.38 -27.74
CA LYS A 518 -13.71 32.03 -28.23
C LYS A 518 -14.77 32.65 -27.30
N PRO A 519 -15.90 33.16 -27.83
CA PRO A 519 -17.04 33.55 -27.00
C PRO A 519 -17.49 32.38 -26.14
N LEU A 520 -17.79 32.66 -24.86
CA LEU A 520 -18.35 31.68 -23.93
C LEU A 520 -19.78 32.08 -23.60
N ASN A 521 -20.70 31.12 -23.66
CA ASN A 521 -22.09 31.34 -23.27
C ASN A 521 -22.37 30.74 -21.90
N GLU A 522 -23.17 31.43 -21.10
CA GLU A 522 -23.63 30.89 -19.82
C GLU A 522 -24.42 29.59 -20.03
N ARG A 523 -24.25 28.65 -19.10
CA ARG A 523 -24.84 27.30 -19.09
C ARG A 523 -24.34 26.36 -20.18
N GLU A 524 -23.44 26.81 -21.06
CA GLU A 524 -22.83 25.96 -22.08
C GLU A 524 -21.84 24.97 -21.45
N LEU A 525 -21.83 23.76 -22.00
CA LEU A 525 -20.98 22.66 -21.57
C LEU A 525 -19.85 22.45 -22.59
N TYR A 526 -18.61 22.49 -22.12
CA TYR A 526 -17.40 22.30 -22.90
C TYR A 526 -16.76 20.96 -22.55
N VAL A 527 -16.68 20.07 -23.53
CA VAL A 527 -15.88 18.85 -23.44
C VAL A 527 -14.51 19.16 -24.01
N HIS A 528 -13.49 19.06 -23.16
CA HIS A 528 -12.13 19.45 -23.53
C HIS A 528 -11.44 18.33 -24.33
N GLU A 529 -10.79 18.69 -25.44
CA GLU A 529 -10.07 17.71 -26.29
C GLU A 529 -8.81 17.16 -25.61
N LEU A 530 -8.14 17.98 -24.80
CA LEU A 530 -6.94 17.56 -24.09
C LEU A 530 -7.26 16.57 -22.97
N VAL A 531 -6.38 15.60 -22.82
CA VAL A 531 -6.41 14.63 -21.72
C VAL A 531 -5.04 14.52 -21.07
N LYS A 532 -5.02 14.31 -19.76
CA LYS A 532 -3.80 14.05 -19.01
C LYS A 532 -3.68 12.56 -18.68
N ALA A 533 -2.81 11.88 -19.40
CA ALA A 533 -2.35 10.54 -19.01
C ALA A 533 -1.25 10.66 -17.95
N PHE A 534 -1.40 9.92 -16.85
CA PHE A 534 -0.38 9.84 -15.81
C PHE A 534 0.36 8.51 -15.91
N GLY A 535 1.52 8.51 -16.59
CA GLY A 535 2.41 7.35 -16.63
C GLY A 535 2.99 7.02 -15.24
N PRO A 536 3.33 5.76 -14.96
CA PRO A 536 3.94 5.37 -13.68
C PRO A 536 5.22 6.16 -13.36
N HIS A 537 6.03 6.47 -14.37
CA HIS A 537 7.26 7.24 -14.21
C HIS A 537 7.01 8.74 -13.98
N ASP A 538 6.05 9.33 -14.70
CA ASP A 538 5.72 10.76 -14.59
C ASP A 538 5.15 11.08 -13.21
N ALA A 539 4.22 10.23 -12.75
CA ALA A 539 3.61 10.31 -11.43
C ALA A 539 4.65 10.33 -10.31
N VAL A 540 5.62 9.41 -10.39
CA VAL A 540 6.70 9.28 -9.42
C VAL A 540 7.67 10.47 -9.51
N THR A 541 8.03 10.88 -10.72
CA THR A 541 8.95 12.00 -10.95
C THR A 541 8.41 13.31 -10.42
N LEU A 542 7.18 13.68 -10.79
CA LEU A 542 6.52 14.90 -10.31
C LEU A 542 6.38 14.91 -8.78
N SER A 543 6.05 13.76 -8.21
CA SER A 543 5.94 13.56 -6.77
C SER A 543 7.28 13.78 -6.04
N TYR A 544 8.39 13.26 -6.58
CA TYR A 544 9.72 13.48 -5.99
C TYR A 544 10.24 14.90 -6.17
N LEU A 545 9.99 15.49 -7.34
CA LEU A 545 10.45 16.82 -7.73
C LEU A 545 9.90 17.89 -6.79
N LEU A 546 8.59 17.90 -6.59
CA LEU A 546 7.91 18.91 -5.77
C LEU A 546 7.83 18.56 -4.29
N LYS A 547 8.45 17.43 -3.89
CA LYS A 547 8.24 16.82 -2.58
C LYS A 547 6.75 16.61 -2.29
N GLY A 548 5.97 16.36 -3.34
CA GLY A 548 4.51 16.33 -3.36
C GLY A 548 3.84 15.06 -2.90
N VAL A 549 4.66 14.16 -2.37
CA VAL A 549 4.18 12.96 -1.73
C VAL A 549 4.55 13.01 -0.27
N ASN A 550 3.51 12.86 0.54
CA ASN A 550 3.66 12.24 1.83
C ASN A 550 4.48 10.96 1.60
N PRO A 551 5.48 10.62 2.43
CA PRO A 551 5.99 9.26 2.45
C PRO A 551 4.86 8.21 2.51
N LEU A 552 3.66 8.61 2.96
CA LEU A 552 2.43 7.83 2.96
C LEU A 552 1.54 7.89 1.67
N HIS A 553 1.83 8.72 0.66
CA HIS A 553 1.14 8.69 -0.65
C HIS A 553 1.91 7.80 -1.65
N VAL A 554 3.22 7.66 -1.44
CA VAL A 554 4.02 6.51 -1.89
C VAL A 554 4.08 5.49 -0.74
N ASN A 555 2.91 5.14 -0.18
CA ASN A 555 2.83 4.09 0.84
C ASN A 555 2.52 2.76 0.18
N SER A 556 3.55 2.06 -0.30
CA SER A 556 3.37 0.68 -0.74
C SER A 556 2.89 -0.26 0.37
N HIS A 557 2.92 0.16 1.65
CA HIS A 557 2.35 -0.60 2.77
C HIS A 557 0.81 -0.47 2.89
N GLN A 558 0.19 0.58 2.33
CA GLN A 558 -1.25 0.86 2.42
C GLN A 558 -1.97 0.92 1.05
N PHE A 559 -1.23 1.23 -0.02
CA PHE A 559 -1.70 1.25 -1.40
C PHE A 559 -0.76 0.38 -2.24
N SER A 560 -1.27 -0.63 -2.93
CA SER A 560 -0.43 -1.49 -3.80
C SER A 560 0.26 -0.66 -4.91
N LYS A 561 1.32 -1.18 -5.57
CA LYS A 561 1.93 -0.48 -6.73
C LYS A 561 0.93 -0.20 -7.87
N THR A 562 -0.14 -1.00 -7.97
CA THR A 562 -1.28 -0.80 -8.88
C THR A 562 -2.29 0.25 -8.39
N GLU A 563 -2.25 0.60 -7.11
CA GLU A 563 -3.04 1.64 -6.46
C GLU A 563 -2.18 2.83 -6.03
N LEU A 564 -0.99 3.00 -6.62
CA LEU A 564 -0.17 4.20 -6.42
C LEU A 564 -1.05 5.41 -6.74
N LEU A 565 -1.52 6.05 -5.66
CA LEU A 565 -2.52 7.08 -5.75
C LEU A 565 -1.82 8.33 -6.28
N LEU A 566 -2.27 8.80 -7.44
CA LEU A 566 -1.86 10.11 -7.92
C LEU A 566 -2.27 11.14 -6.89
N SER A 567 -1.32 11.99 -6.48
CA SER A 567 -1.63 13.01 -5.50
C SER A 567 -2.77 13.88 -6.03
N GLY A 568 -3.77 14.14 -5.18
CA GLY A 568 -4.91 14.98 -5.56
C GLY A 568 -4.51 16.31 -6.22
N PRO A 569 -3.48 17.03 -5.73
CA PRO A 569 -3.00 18.22 -6.38
C PRO A 569 -2.49 18.00 -7.81
N CYS A 570 -1.86 16.86 -8.12
CA CYS A 570 -1.47 16.50 -9.49
C CYS A 570 -2.69 16.24 -10.37
N VAL A 571 -3.70 15.53 -9.85
CA VAL A 571 -4.94 15.24 -10.61
C VAL A 571 -5.68 16.55 -10.93
N VAL A 572 -5.85 17.43 -9.96
CA VAL A 572 -6.48 18.75 -10.14
C VAL A 572 -5.68 19.61 -11.12
N ALA A 573 -4.34 19.60 -11.05
CA ALA A 573 -3.49 20.26 -12.03
C ALA A 573 -3.73 19.74 -13.46
N GLY A 574 -3.89 18.43 -13.64
CA GLY A 574 -4.26 17.82 -14.92
C GLY A 574 -5.62 18.30 -15.43
N VAL A 575 -6.62 18.37 -14.55
CA VAL A 575 -7.96 18.86 -14.89
C VAL A 575 -7.92 20.30 -15.38
N ILE A 576 -7.16 21.18 -14.72
CA ILE A 576 -6.97 22.59 -15.10
C ILE A 576 -6.20 22.70 -16.42
N ALA A 577 -5.12 21.95 -16.58
CA ALA A 577 -4.29 21.98 -17.78
C ALA A 577 -5.05 21.53 -19.04
N ASN A 578 -5.96 20.56 -18.90
CA ASN A 578 -6.79 20.11 -20.02
C ASN A 578 -7.68 21.23 -20.60
N THR A 579 -7.99 22.28 -19.84
CA THR A 579 -8.83 23.38 -20.35
C THR A 579 -8.02 24.49 -21.04
N ALA A 580 -6.70 24.34 -21.15
CA ALA A 580 -5.82 25.44 -21.54
C ALA A 580 -6.08 25.98 -22.96
N LEU A 581 -6.54 25.13 -23.89
CA LEU A 581 -6.78 25.53 -25.28
C LEU A 581 -8.15 26.20 -25.50
N ASP A 582 -9.09 25.99 -24.59
CA ASP A 582 -10.50 26.36 -24.83
C ASP A 582 -10.83 27.77 -24.33
N PHE A 583 -10.09 28.26 -23.34
CA PHE A 583 -10.41 29.52 -22.66
C PHE A 583 -9.50 30.70 -23.02
N GLY A 584 -8.50 30.51 -23.88
CA GLY A 584 -7.64 31.59 -24.39
C GLY A 584 -6.67 32.14 -23.33
N ASP A 585 -6.38 33.44 -23.41
CA ASP A 585 -5.42 34.14 -22.55
C ASP A 585 -5.96 34.39 -21.14
N VAL A 586 -5.76 33.42 -20.25
CA VAL A 586 -6.07 33.54 -18.81
C VAL A 586 -4.99 34.37 -18.10
N LEU A 587 -5.41 35.47 -17.47
CA LEU A 587 -4.58 36.43 -16.75
C LEU A 587 -4.42 36.09 -15.27
N SER A 588 -5.48 35.60 -14.63
CA SER A 588 -5.48 35.19 -13.23
C SER A 588 -6.41 34.01 -13.03
N ASP A 589 -6.05 33.09 -12.16
CA ASP A 589 -6.79 31.86 -11.94
C ASP A 589 -7.02 31.63 -10.44
N GLN A 590 -8.21 31.13 -10.10
CA GLN A 590 -8.62 30.83 -8.74
C GLN A 590 -9.49 29.58 -8.69
N LEU A 591 -9.24 28.72 -7.70
CA LEU A 591 -10.17 27.64 -7.35
C LEU A 591 -10.97 28.09 -6.12
N LEU A 592 -12.24 28.40 -6.33
CA LEU A 592 -13.16 28.77 -5.26
C LEU A 592 -13.38 27.58 -4.33
N SER A 593 -13.60 26.40 -4.93
CA SER A 593 -13.70 25.11 -4.24
C SER A 593 -13.26 23.97 -5.15
N VAL A 594 -12.60 22.96 -4.59
CA VAL A 594 -12.30 21.72 -5.32
C VAL A 594 -12.24 20.55 -4.35
N THR A 595 -12.89 19.46 -4.75
CA THR A 595 -12.93 18.20 -4.02
C THR A 595 -12.51 17.06 -4.94
N GLN A 596 -11.66 16.17 -4.42
CA GLN A 596 -11.34 14.92 -5.09
C GLN A 596 -12.36 13.86 -4.63
N LEU A 597 -13.24 13.44 -5.54
CA LEU A 597 -14.36 12.56 -5.20
C LEU A 597 -13.94 11.09 -5.15
N ASN A 598 -13.16 10.66 -6.12
CA ASN A 598 -12.66 9.28 -6.23
C ASN A 598 -11.14 9.23 -6.32
N LYS A 599 -10.60 8.06 -5.95
CA LYS A 599 -9.19 7.74 -6.09
C LYS A 599 -8.78 7.67 -7.56
N THR A 600 -7.56 8.11 -7.83
CA THR A 600 -6.94 8.03 -9.15
C THR A 600 -5.63 7.27 -9.04
N ASN A 601 -5.42 6.30 -9.91
CA ASN A 601 -4.26 5.42 -9.89
C ASN A 601 -3.29 5.77 -11.02
N ASN A 602 -2.06 5.30 -10.91
CA ASN A 602 -1.11 5.30 -12.02
C ASN A 602 -1.69 4.62 -13.26
N GLY A 603 -1.49 5.23 -14.43
CA GLY A 603 -2.02 4.76 -15.70
C GLY A 603 -3.42 5.29 -16.03
N ASP A 604 -4.14 5.90 -15.08
CA ASP A 604 -5.41 6.54 -15.38
C ASP A 604 -5.19 7.75 -16.31
N VAL A 605 -6.11 7.89 -17.27
CA VAL A 605 -6.19 9.05 -18.17
C VAL A 605 -7.30 9.96 -17.67
N ILE A 606 -6.98 11.22 -17.41
CA ILE A 606 -7.92 12.22 -16.92
C ILE A 606 -8.38 13.11 -18.06
N SER A 607 -9.67 13.07 -18.35
CA SER A 607 -10.38 14.01 -19.22
C SER A 607 -11.16 15.03 -18.39
N THR A 608 -11.54 16.15 -19.01
CA THR A 608 -12.22 17.24 -18.33
C THR A 608 -13.48 17.65 -19.08
N VAL A 609 -14.50 18.02 -18.33
CA VAL A 609 -15.65 18.78 -18.84
C VAL A 609 -15.88 20.00 -17.95
N SER A 610 -16.26 21.12 -18.56
CA SER A 610 -16.57 22.36 -17.85
C SER A 610 -17.96 22.85 -18.23
N LYS A 611 -18.73 23.35 -17.27
CA LYS A 611 -19.97 24.09 -17.51
C LYS A 611 -19.77 25.55 -17.13
N VAL A 612 -20.07 26.47 -18.05
CA VAL A 612 -20.01 27.90 -17.76
C VAL A 612 -21.16 28.26 -16.85
N VAL A 613 -20.85 28.76 -15.66
CA VAL A 613 -21.85 29.23 -14.71
C VAL A 613 -22.17 30.70 -14.99
N ARG A 614 -21.13 31.51 -15.21
CA ARG A 614 -21.27 32.95 -15.33
C ARG A 614 -20.13 33.55 -16.15
N VAL A 615 -20.45 34.57 -16.95
CA VAL A 615 -19.46 35.42 -17.66
C VAL A 615 -19.73 36.87 -17.30
N GLU A 616 -18.77 37.54 -16.71
CA GLU A 616 -18.89 38.92 -16.23
C GLU A 616 -17.94 39.84 -16.98
N ASP A 617 -18.47 40.87 -17.61
CA ASP A 617 -17.66 41.96 -18.15
C ASP A 617 -17.07 42.79 -17.01
N VAL A 618 -15.74 42.86 -16.92
CA VAL A 618 -15.04 43.65 -15.90
C VAL A 618 -14.36 44.89 -16.48
N GLY A 619 -14.63 45.22 -17.76
CA GLY A 619 -14.05 46.36 -18.46
C GLY A 619 -12.64 46.12 -19.01
N LYS A 620 -12.07 47.13 -19.69
CA LYS A 620 -10.70 47.10 -20.28
C LYS A 620 -10.41 45.85 -21.13
N ASP A 621 -11.38 45.43 -21.95
CA ASP A 621 -11.32 44.23 -22.81
C ASP A 621 -11.09 42.91 -22.05
N LYS A 622 -11.51 42.84 -20.79
CA LYS A 622 -11.43 41.63 -19.95
C LYS A 622 -12.78 41.16 -19.47
N GLU A 623 -12.88 39.86 -19.26
CA GLU A 623 -14.04 39.24 -18.64
C GLU A 623 -13.60 38.24 -17.57
N LYS A 624 -14.43 38.13 -16.53
CA LYS A 624 -14.28 37.15 -15.46
C LYS A 624 -15.25 36.01 -15.71
N VAL A 625 -14.73 34.81 -15.80
CA VAL A 625 -15.50 33.61 -16.10
C VAL A 625 -15.54 32.72 -14.87
N THR A 626 -16.71 32.18 -14.54
CA THR A 626 -16.88 31.18 -13.49
C THR A 626 -17.40 29.89 -14.09
N LEU A 627 -16.71 28.78 -13.80
CA LEU A 627 -16.99 27.45 -14.33
C LEU A 627 -17.17 26.43 -13.22
N ARG A 628 -17.95 25.40 -13.51
CA ARG A 628 -17.97 24.13 -12.78
C ARG A 628 -17.18 23.11 -13.60
N ILE A 629 -16.19 22.50 -12.99
CA ILE A 629 -15.27 21.58 -13.64
C ILE A 629 -15.43 20.16 -13.08
N LEU A 630 -15.49 19.17 -13.96
CA LEU A 630 -15.40 17.76 -13.57
C LEU A 630 -14.19 17.12 -14.25
N GLY A 631 -13.37 16.45 -13.44
CA GLY A 631 -12.34 15.54 -13.92
C GLY A 631 -12.87 14.12 -13.98
N MET A 632 -12.68 13.45 -15.10
CA MET A 632 -13.19 12.11 -15.38
C MET A 632 -12.03 11.15 -15.65
N ARG A 633 -12.03 9.97 -15.03
CA ARG A 633 -11.01 8.94 -15.32
C ARG A 633 -11.45 8.00 -16.44
N ASN A 634 -10.49 7.68 -17.30
CA ASN A 634 -10.57 6.66 -18.34
C ASN A 634 -11.77 6.80 -19.28
N MET A 635 -12.07 8.04 -19.67
CA MET A 635 -13.05 8.37 -20.72
C MET A 635 -12.40 9.29 -21.74
N SER A 636 -12.51 8.96 -23.02
CA SER A 636 -12.06 9.85 -24.08
C SER A 636 -13.01 11.06 -24.23
N PRO A 637 -12.54 12.19 -24.79
CA PRO A 637 -13.40 13.34 -25.09
C PRO A 637 -14.61 12.96 -25.95
N THR A 638 -14.42 12.08 -26.94
CA THR A 638 -15.51 11.57 -27.79
C THR A 638 -16.55 10.78 -26.98
N GLN A 639 -16.11 9.96 -26.02
CA GLN A 639 -17.02 9.23 -25.14
C GLN A 639 -17.77 10.16 -24.19
N LEU A 640 -17.10 11.18 -23.64
CA LEU A 640 -17.72 12.19 -22.78
C LEU A 640 -18.77 13.00 -23.52
N ALA A 641 -18.46 13.45 -24.75
CA ALA A 641 -19.40 14.19 -25.58
C ALA A 641 -20.67 13.37 -25.93
N ALA A 642 -20.53 12.05 -26.05
CA ALA A 642 -21.66 11.14 -26.30
C ALA A 642 -22.42 10.73 -25.02
N THR A 643 -21.92 11.07 -23.83
CA THR A 643 -22.52 10.67 -22.55
C THR A 643 -23.44 11.78 -22.03
N PRO A 644 -24.71 11.49 -21.71
CA PRO A 644 -25.62 12.50 -21.16
C PRO A 644 -25.19 12.85 -19.73
N LEU A 645 -24.78 14.10 -19.51
CA LEU A 645 -24.37 14.60 -18.19
C LEU A 645 -25.56 15.29 -17.50
N PRO A 646 -26.03 14.81 -16.32
CA PRO A 646 -27.07 15.48 -15.56
C PRO A 646 -26.62 16.88 -15.09
N ASP A 647 -27.50 17.89 -15.25
CA ASP A 647 -27.23 19.26 -14.79
C ASP A 647 -26.93 19.34 -13.29
N GLU A 648 -27.55 18.43 -12.51
CA GLU A 648 -27.36 18.26 -11.06
C GLU A 648 -25.87 18.11 -10.66
N LEU A 649 -25.03 17.57 -11.56
CA LEU A 649 -23.58 17.44 -11.30
C LEU A 649 -22.86 18.79 -11.28
N PHE A 650 -23.48 19.86 -11.78
CA PHE A 650 -22.90 21.20 -11.92
C PHE A 650 -23.58 22.26 -11.05
N ASP A 651 -24.73 21.98 -10.45
CA ASP A 651 -25.51 22.99 -9.74
C ASP A 651 -24.85 23.42 -8.43
N GLU A 652 -24.46 22.45 -7.59
CA GLU A 652 -23.90 22.70 -6.25
C GLU A 652 -22.57 21.98 -6.01
N GLU A 653 -21.89 22.37 -4.94
CA GLU A 653 -20.74 21.63 -4.43
C GLU A 653 -21.22 20.30 -3.83
N MET A 654 -20.57 19.21 -4.21
CA MET A 654 -21.06 17.88 -3.89
C MET A 654 -20.03 17.06 -3.13
N ARG A 655 -20.51 16.30 -2.14
CA ARG A 655 -19.71 15.25 -1.51
C ARG A 655 -19.67 14.01 -2.41
N PRO A 656 -18.65 13.14 -2.26
CA PRO A 656 -18.51 11.92 -3.06
C PRO A 656 -19.79 11.09 -3.14
N ALA A 657 -20.43 10.82 -1.98
CA ALA A 657 -21.65 10.01 -1.93
C ALA A 657 -22.85 10.65 -2.66
N GLN A 658 -22.92 11.99 -2.74
CA GLN A 658 -23.98 12.68 -3.47
C GLN A 658 -23.78 12.54 -4.98
N ALA A 659 -22.54 12.79 -5.45
CA ALA A 659 -22.18 12.62 -6.85
C ALA A 659 -22.41 11.18 -7.33
N GLU A 660 -21.98 10.19 -6.55
CA GLU A 660 -22.17 8.78 -6.92
C GLU A 660 -23.65 8.37 -6.96
N LYS A 661 -24.47 8.88 -6.04
CA LYS A 661 -25.92 8.61 -6.06
C LYS A 661 -26.60 9.18 -7.32
N ILE A 662 -26.18 10.36 -7.78
CA ILE A 662 -26.65 10.94 -9.04
C ILE A 662 -26.21 10.08 -10.23
N CYS A 663 -24.94 9.66 -10.24
CA CYS A 663 -24.41 8.75 -11.27
C CYS A 663 -25.17 7.43 -11.32
N GLU A 664 -25.37 6.73 -10.19
CA GLU A 664 -26.13 5.48 -10.14
C GLU A 664 -27.56 5.63 -10.68
N ALA A 665 -28.23 6.74 -10.34
CA ALA A 665 -29.63 6.93 -10.69
C ALA A 665 -29.84 7.40 -12.13
N ARG A 666 -28.97 8.28 -12.65
CA ARG A 666 -29.23 9.01 -13.91
C ARG A 666 -28.18 8.79 -15.00
N CYS A 667 -26.95 8.40 -14.64
CA CYS A 667 -25.90 8.14 -15.62
C CYS A 667 -24.89 7.06 -15.14
N PRO A 668 -25.29 5.77 -15.09
CA PRO A 668 -24.49 4.71 -14.46
C PRO A 668 -23.10 4.49 -15.07
N SER A 669 -22.90 4.91 -16.33
CA SER A 669 -21.59 4.86 -16.99
C SER A 669 -20.52 5.70 -16.29
N LEU A 670 -20.92 6.72 -15.52
CA LEU A 670 -20.03 7.64 -14.78
C LEU A 670 -19.77 7.21 -13.34
N PHE A 671 -20.38 6.12 -12.88
CA PHE A 671 -20.21 5.62 -11.52
C PHE A 671 -18.73 5.32 -11.23
N HIS A 672 -18.21 5.86 -10.13
CA HIS A 672 -16.79 5.86 -9.76
C HIS A 672 -15.84 6.48 -10.79
N ARG A 673 -16.31 7.25 -11.79
CA ARG A 673 -15.43 7.86 -12.80
C ARG A 673 -15.11 9.33 -12.56
N ILE A 674 -15.96 10.05 -11.82
CA ILE A 674 -15.71 11.45 -11.47
C ILE A 674 -14.63 11.50 -10.40
N VAL A 675 -13.43 11.96 -10.75
CA VAL A 675 -12.30 12.04 -9.80
C VAL A 675 -12.17 13.43 -9.18
N VAL A 676 -12.57 14.48 -9.88
CA VAL A 676 -12.51 15.87 -9.39
C VAL A 676 -13.85 16.55 -9.65
N HIS A 677 -14.31 17.32 -8.67
CA HIS A 677 -15.42 18.27 -8.80
C HIS A 677 -14.95 19.60 -8.22
N GLY A 678 -15.18 20.70 -8.93
CA GLY A 678 -14.75 22.00 -8.44
C GLY A 678 -15.37 23.18 -9.15
N THR A 679 -15.11 24.34 -8.58
CA THR A 679 -15.52 25.65 -9.04
C THR A 679 -14.28 26.49 -9.27
N ARG A 680 -14.10 26.90 -10.51
CA ARG A 680 -12.94 27.68 -10.95
C ARG A 680 -13.43 29.02 -11.45
N THR A 681 -12.75 30.09 -11.08
CA THR A 681 -12.96 31.41 -11.67
C THR A 681 -11.63 31.96 -12.16
N PHE A 682 -11.66 32.59 -13.32
CA PHE A 682 -10.48 33.20 -13.90
C PHE A 682 -10.81 34.48 -14.64
N LEU A 683 -9.83 35.36 -14.69
CA LEU A 683 -9.84 36.59 -15.48
C LEU A 683 -9.17 36.30 -16.82
N ARG A 684 -9.78 36.68 -17.94
CA ARG A 684 -9.18 36.53 -19.27
C ARG A 684 -9.43 37.75 -20.17
N ILE A 685 -8.69 37.82 -21.27
CA ILE A 685 -8.96 38.80 -22.34
C ILE A 685 -10.20 38.35 -23.13
N LYS A 686 -11.12 39.28 -23.39
CA LYS A 686 -12.34 39.02 -24.16
C LYS A 686 -12.05 38.56 -25.58
N PRO A 687 -12.98 37.81 -26.21
CA PRO A 687 -13.02 37.65 -27.66
C PRO A 687 -13.02 39.01 -28.35
N LEU A 688 -12.23 39.16 -29.41
CA LEU A 688 -12.26 40.33 -30.30
C LEU A 688 -13.55 40.38 -31.13
#